data_AF-A0A7Y9E1S9-F1
#
_entry.id   AF-A0A7Y9E1S9-F1
#
_cell.length_a   1.000
_cell.length_b   1.000
_cell.length_c   1.000
_cell.angle_alpha   90.00
_cell.angle_beta   90.00
_cell.angle_gamma   90.00
#
_symmetry.space_group_name_H-M   'P 1'
#
loop_
_entity.id
_entity.type
_entity.pdbx_description
1 polymer ?
#
loop_
_entity_poly.entity_id
_entity_poly.type
_entity_poly.pdbx_seq_one_letter_code
_entity_poly.pdbx_strand_id
1 'polypeptide(L)'
;MSLLATDPNERHSRARRSCESAARSDRGRGGRWYPFLLTALLIGTAALYLIGLSASGWGNAFYAAAAQAGGQSWKAWFFGASDAPASIMVDKPPASLWVLGLSVRSFGLSSWSVLVPQALMGVAAVGLLTAGVRRWSGPVAGLLAGLAFALTPVAVLMFRFDNPDALLCLLLVAAAYALVRSVDAGTLRASTWWLVLAAACVGTGFLTKSLQAFLVLPALAAVHLVAGPGTWRRRLVALLPASAALLVSAGWWVAVVELWPASSRPYVGGSQDDSVLSLAFGYNGVGRLTGDETGQLGGGGGGMPGGGGGGGAGGTTSTDSWSALFTGSMANQVAWLLPLALILAIALLVWVGRTPRTDRRRAAVLLWGGSLLVTGGVFSLAAGIIHPYYAVALAPWIAALAAVGVVEAWRARARWTLAAAVAVTTVWSWYLLRETPTFVSWLRVVVLVAGALAVLGLLLAGRRVLVLGVLTAALVAALGGPTAYAAVTAATAHTAIIPTAGPSSGFGGPGGRGGPGSGGPGRGDPGQGGPGRPPGGSNASSLSPSGSNASSLPRGGGAGRGGPGGPGGPGGAMQLLRASEPSAQLTSFLQAGADGYTWVAATVGSMPAAGYQLASGSPVMPLGGFNGTDPSPTPAAFQQLVATGQVHYFLGEGLTSVPDTGGSDATVQITAWVKQHYTATTVGGTVVYDLTHPTS
;
A
#
# COMPACT_ATOMS: atom_id res chain seq x y z
N MET A 1 8.68 -53.65 -51.28
CA MET A 1 8.88 -52.18 -51.14
C MET A 1 9.36 -51.92 -49.72
N SER A 2 10.45 -51.16 -49.51
CA SER A 2 11.06 -51.03 -48.17
C SER A 2 10.45 -49.88 -47.36
N LEU A 3 10.11 -50.14 -46.10
CA LEU A 3 9.68 -49.14 -45.12
C LEU A 3 10.90 -48.57 -44.41
N LEU A 4 11.32 -47.34 -44.77
CA LEU A 4 12.39 -46.63 -44.06
C LEU A 4 11.91 -46.16 -42.69
N ALA A 5 12.21 -46.95 -41.66
CA ALA A 5 12.02 -46.57 -40.26
C ALA A 5 12.94 -45.39 -39.90
N THR A 6 12.37 -44.22 -39.59
CA THR A 6 13.16 -43.06 -39.14
C THR A 6 13.69 -43.28 -37.73
N ASP A 7 15.00 -43.29 -37.56
CA ASP A 7 15.69 -43.51 -36.28
C ASP A 7 15.14 -42.60 -35.13
N PRO A 8 14.84 -43.12 -33.93
CA PRO A 8 14.48 -42.28 -32.77
C PRO A 8 15.56 -41.24 -32.35
N ASN A 9 16.84 -41.43 -32.69
CA ASN A 9 17.92 -40.44 -32.49
C ASN A 9 17.80 -39.23 -33.44
N GLU A 10 17.33 -39.43 -34.67
CA GLU A 10 16.98 -38.33 -35.58
C GLU A 10 15.92 -37.42 -34.94
N ARG A 11 14.90 -38.02 -34.30
CA ARG A 11 13.81 -37.26 -33.66
C ARG A 11 14.31 -36.45 -32.44
N HIS A 12 15.13 -37.05 -31.58
CA HIS A 12 15.74 -36.35 -30.44
C HIS A 12 16.71 -35.24 -30.87
N SER A 13 17.54 -35.48 -31.90
CA SER A 13 18.48 -34.47 -32.39
C SER A 13 17.80 -33.33 -33.17
N ARG A 14 16.69 -33.59 -33.88
CA ARG A 14 15.82 -32.53 -34.45
C ARG A 14 15.10 -31.75 -33.34
N ALA A 15 14.63 -32.39 -32.27
CA ALA A 15 14.02 -31.71 -31.13
C ALA A 15 15.01 -30.81 -30.38
N ARG A 16 16.24 -31.28 -30.10
CA ARG A 16 17.31 -30.45 -29.54
C ARG A 16 17.66 -29.27 -30.45
N ARG A 17 17.90 -29.50 -31.75
CA ARG A 17 18.20 -28.44 -32.72
C ARG A 17 17.06 -27.41 -32.86
N SER A 18 15.80 -27.84 -32.76
CA SER A 18 14.63 -26.95 -32.69
C SER A 18 14.63 -26.08 -31.42
N CYS A 19 14.88 -26.69 -30.25
CA CYS A 19 14.93 -25.97 -28.98
C CYS A 19 16.10 -24.97 -28.92
N GLU A 20 17.28 -25.36 -29.43
CA GLU A 20 18.41 -24.45 -29.61
C GLU A 20 18.13 -23.34 -30.61
N SER A 21 17.45 -23.62 -31.73
CA SER A 21 17.04 -22.60 -32.70
C SER A 21 16.09 -21.58 -32.08
N ALA A 22 15.08 -22.04 -31.32
CA ALA A 22 14.19 -21.19 -30.55
C ALA A 22 14.95 -20.32 -29.53
N ALA A 23 15.86 -20.92 -28.76
CA ALA A 23 16.71 -20.19 -27.80
C ALA A 23 17.66 -19.17 -28.48
N ARG A 24 18.23 -19.51 -29.65
CA ARG A 24 19.03 -18.58 -30.47
C ARG A 24 18.15 -17.44 -31.03
N SER A 25 16.90 -17.71 -31.40
CA SER A 25 15.95 -16.68 -31.87
C SER A 25 15.55 -15.67 -30.78
N ASP A 26 15.37 -16.11 -29.53
CA ASP A 26 15.03 -15.22 -28.41
C ASP A 26 16.26 -14.42 -27.94
N ARG A 27 17.48 -14.99 -28.06
CA ARG A 27 18.72 -14.20 -27.97
C ARG A 27 18.84 -13.17 -29.09
N GLY A 28 18.47 -13.54 -30.33
CA GLY A 28 18.59 -12.67 -31.51
C GLY A 28 17.68 -11.43 -31.50
N ARG A 29 16.48 -11.51 -30.92
CA ARG A 29 15.47 -10.43 -30.94
C ARG A 29 15.88 -9.12 -30.26
N GLY A 30 16.86 -9.14 -29.35
CA GLY A 30 17.32 -7.96 -28.57
C GLY A 30 18.71 -7.44 -28.93
N GLY A 31 19.39 -8.04 -29.91
CA GLY A 31 20.77 -7.68 -30.27
C GLY A 31 21.76 -7.69 -29.09
N ARG A 32 22.88 -6.97 -29.24
CA ARG A 32 23.87 -6.76 -28.15
C ARG A 32 23.46 -5.64 -27.18
N TRP A 33 22.44 -4.85 -27.53
CA TRP A 33 22.02 -3.66 -26.76
C TRP A 33 21.06 -3.98 -25.61
N TYR A 34 20.20 -5.00 -25.74
CA TYR A 34 19.20 -5.29 -24.71
C TYR A 34 19.80 -5.59 -23.32
N PRO A 35 20.87 -6.41 -23.16
CA PRO A 35 21.46 -6.65 -21.85
C PRO A 35 21.97 -5.37 -21.20
N PHE A 36 22.60 -4.47 -21.97
CA PHE A 36 23.08 -3.19 -21.48
C PHE A 36 21.93 -2.29 -20.98
N LEU A 37 20.85 -2.14 -21.75
CA LEU A 37 19.70 -1.34 -21.31
C LEU A 37 18.92 -1.98 -20.15
N LEU A 38 18.88 -3.31 -20.05
CA LEU A 38 18.30 -4.00 -18.88
C LEU A 38 19.15 -3.75 -17.63
N THR A 39 20.47 -3.87 -17.72
CA THR A 39 21.37 -3.57 -16.62
C THR A 39 21.28 -2.10 -16.21
N ALA A 40 21.23 -1.16 -17.15
CA ALA A 40 21.05 0.27 -16.87
C ALA A 40 19.71 0.55 -16.18
N LEU A 41 18.61 -0.08 -16.62
CA LEU A 41 17.30 0.01 -15.97
C LEU A 41 17.33 -0.52 -14.53
N LEU A 42 17.90 -1.70 -14.30
CA LEU A 42 17.92 -2.33 -12.97
C LEU A 42 18.87 -1.60 -12.00
N ILE A 43 20.02 -1.10 -12.47
CA ILE A 43 20.90 -0.24 -11.67
C ILE A 43 20.21 1.11 -11.37
N GLY A 44 19.52 1.71 -12.34
CA GLY A 44 18.75 2.93 -12.12
C GLY A 44 17.62 2.76 -11.11
N THR A 45 16.90 1.63 -11.18
CA THR A 45 15.87 1.25 -10.19
C THR A 45 16.49 1.04 -8.81
N ALA A 46 17.61 0.31 -8.73
CA ALA A 46 18.31 0.07 -7.46
C ALA A 46 18.82 1.38 -6.84
N ALA A 47 19.39 2.30 -7.63
CA ALA A 47 19.79 3.62 -7.17
C ALA A 47 18.59 4.43 -6.65
N LEU A 48 17.49 4.47 -7.41
CA LEU A 48 16.25 5.17 -7.03
C LEU A 48 15.61 4.62 -5.76
N TYR A 49 15.73 3.33 -5.48
CA TYR A 49 15.11 2.69 -4.31
C TYR A 49 16.05 2.56 -3.08
N LEU A 50 17.37 2.56 -3.26
CA LEU A 50 18.35 2.39 -2.15
C LEU A 50 19.02 3.69 -1.69
N ILE A 51 19.21 4.68 -2.57
CA ILE A 51 19.92 5.92 -2.18
C ILE A 51 19.07 6.75 -1.22
N GLY A 52 19.67 7.20 -0.11
CA GLY A 52 19.00 8.01 0.91
C GLY A 52 17.87 7.30 1.67
N LEU A 53 17.78 5.97 1.56
CA LEU A 53 16.66 5.19 2.11
C LEU A 53 16.48 5.35 3.63
N SER A 54 17.59 5.55 4.36
CA SER A 54 17.57 5.76 5.81
C SER A 54 16.98 7.10 6.27
N ALA A 55 16.70 8.04 5.35
CA ALA A 55 16.05 9.31 5.68
C ALA A 55 14.63 9.11 6.24
N SER A 56 13.95 8.02 5.84
CA SER A 56 12.62 7.63 6.36
C SER A 56 12.64 7.09 7.80
N GLY A 57 13.80 6.98 8.46
CA GLY A 57 13.90 6.43 9.82
C GLY A 57 13.32 5.01 9.88
N TRP A 58 12.31 4.79 10.71
CA TRP A 58 11.63 3.49 10.82
C TRP A 58 10.62 3.19 9.70
N GLY A 59 10.32 4.13 8.80
CA GLY A 59 9.23 3.96 7.84
C GLY A 59 7.89 3.88 8.56
N ASN A 60 7.25 2.72 8.56
CA ASN A 60 6.08 2.41 9.37
C ASN A 60 6.52 1.77 10.69
N ALA A 61 6.59 2.58 11.76
CA ALA A 61 6.99 2.13 13.09
C ALA A 61 6.30 0.85 13.57
N PHE A 62 5.04 0.60 13.21
CA PHE A 62 4.31 -0.63 13.55
C PHE A 62 4.94 -1.90 12.96
N TYR A 63 5.29 -1.89 11.68
CA TYR A 63 5.94 -3.04 11.04
C TYR A 63 7.43 -3.14 11.40
N ALA A 64 8.11 -2.00 11.62
CA ALA A 64 9.47 -1.98 12.17
C ALA A 64 9.56 -2.54 13.59
N ALA A 65 8.59 -2.25 14.47
CA ALA A 65 8.53 -2.79 15.83
C ALA A 65 8.23 -4.30 15.82
N ALA A 66 7.32 -4.76 14.95
CA ALA A 66 7.10 -6.19 14.74
C ALA A 66 8.33 -6.90 14.12
N ALA A 67 9.15 -6.19 13.33
CA ALA A 67 10.43 -6.70 12.84
C ALA A 67 11.51 -6.78 13.94
N GLN A 68 11.56 -5.82 14.87
CA GLN A 68 12.37 -5.88 16.10
C GLN A 68 11.96 -7.10 16.95
N ALA A 69 10.66 -7.24 17.23
CA ALA A 69 10.10 -8.38 17.96
C ALA A 69 10.46 -9.72 17.29
N GLY A 70 10.25 -9.82 15.98
CA GLY A 70 10.64 -10.98 15.18
C GLY A 70 12.15 -11.22 15.11
N GLY A 71 12.97 -10.18 15.25
CA GLY A 71 14.43 -10.27 15.38
C GLY A 71 14.87 -10.85 16.73
N GLN A 72 14.19 -10.47 17.81
CA GLN A 72 14.46 -10.93 19.17
C GLN A 72 13.89 -12.34 19.45
N SER A 73 12.67 -12.64 18.99
CA SER A 73 11.91 -13.85 19.37
C SER A 73 11.46 -14.67 18.15
N TRP A 74 11.69 -15.98 18.16
CA TRP A 74 11.18 -16.89 17.10
C TRP A 74 9.66 -17.07 17.17
N LYS A 75 9.04 -16.94 18.35
CA LYS A 75 7.58 -16.94 18.51
C LYS A 75 6.98 -15.70 17.86
N ALA A 76 7.50 -14.52 18.19
CA ALA A 76 7.08 -13.26 17.58
C ALA A 76 7.29 -13.26 16.07
N TRP A 77 8.43 -13.80 15.60
CA TRP A 77 8.71 -13.96 14.18
C TRP A 77 7.67 -14.83 13.46
N PHE A 78 7.38 -16.02 13.99
CA PHE A 78 6.46 -16.97 13.35
C PHE A 78 5.04 -16.42 13.22
N PHE A 79 4.53 -15.77 14.27
CA PHE A 79 3.17 -15.22 14.30
C PHE A 79 3.05 -13.80 13.74
N GLY A 80 4.15 -13.06 13.57
CA GLY A 80 4.11 -11.62 13.25
C GLY A 80 3.62 -10.77 14.42
N ALA A 81 4.14 -11.02 15.63
CA ALA A 81 3.75 -10.28 16.82
C ALA A 81 4.36 -8.86 16.87
N SER A 82 3.65 -7.95 17.53
CA SER A 82 4.07 -6.56 17.73
C SER A 82 5.27 -6.43 18.69
N ASP A 83 5.38 -7.39 19.62
CA ASP A 83 6.30 -7.41 20.77
C ASP A 83 7.01 -8.77 20.87
N ALA A 84 8.21 -8.82 21.48
CA ALA A 84 9.00 -10.05 21.54
C ALA A 84 8.41 -11.18 22.44
N PRO A 85 7.77 -10.89 23.58
CA PRO A 85 6.95 -11.87 24.33
C PRO A 85 5.77 -12.44 23.51
N ALA A 86 5.32 -11.68 22.52
CA ALA A 86 4.20 -11.94 21.64
C ALA A 86 2.86 -11.99 22.38
N SER A 87 2.37 -10.81 22.78
CA SER A 87 1.00 -10.61 23.29
C SER A 87 -0.03 -10.55 22.16
N ILE A 88 0.28 -9.87 21.03
CA ILE A 88 -0.66 -9.67 19.93
C ILE A 88 0.02 -9.55 18.56
N MET A 89 -0.59 -10.16 17.54
CA MET A 89 -0.18 -10.08 16.12
C MET A 89 -0.43 -8.68 15.55
N VAL A 90 0.28 -8.34 14.47
CA VAL A 90 -0.11 -7.21 13.61
C VAL A 90 -1.44 -7.51 12.88
N ASP A 91 -2.06 -6.50 12.28
CA ASP A 91 -3.35 -6.60 11.58
C ASP A 91 -3.28 -7.35 10.22
N LYS A 92 -2.26 -8.18 9.99
CA LYS A 92 -1.94 -8.86 8.72
C LYS A 92 -1.29 -10.23 8.96
N PRO A 93 -1.50 -11.21 8.05
CA PRO A 93 -0.66 -12.39 7.97
C PRO A 93 0.85 -12.06 7.77
N PRO A 94 1.79 -12.85 8.31
CA PRO A 94 3.13 -12.37 8.66
C PRO A 94 4.22 -12.53 7.59
N ALA A 95 3.94 -12.91 6.34
CA ALA A 95 5.01 -13.24 5.39
C ALA A 95 5.95 -12.06 5.03
N SER A 96 5.48 -10.82 5.13
CA SER A 96 6.33 -9.61 5.06
C SER A 96 7.24 -9.50 6.29
N LEU A 97 6.68 -9.70 7.47
CA LEU A 97 7.40 -9.70 8.75
C LEU A 97 8.41 -10.84 8.86
N TRP A 98 8.20 -11.98 8.20
CA TRP A 98 9.20 -13.04 8.13
C TRP A 98 10.49 -12.56 7.47
N VAL A 99 10.39 -11.82 6.35
CA VAL A 99 11.56 -11.26 5.67
C VAL A 99 12.20 -10.14 6.50
N LEU A 100 11.40 -9.24 7.05
CA LEU A 100 11.88 -8.13 7.87
C LEU A 100 12.55 -8.60 9.16
N GLY A 101 11.92 -9.50 9.91
CA GLY A 101 12.47 -10.05 11.15
C GLY A 101 13.70 -10.94 10.95
N LEU A 102 13.82 -11.64 9.81
CA LEU A 102 15.08 -12.30 9.45
C LEU A 102 16.18 -11.28 9.15
N SER A 103 15.87 -10.22 8.40
CA SER A 103 16.83 -9.14 8.12
C SER A 103 17.32 -8.46 9.40
N VAL A 104 16.40 -8.13 10.32
CA VAL A 104 16.72 -7.57 11.64
C VAL A 104 17.50 -8.56 12.52
N ARG A 105 17.18 -9.86 12.49
CA ARG A 105 17.98 -10.90 13.18
C ARG A 105 19.39 -11.06 12.60
N SER A 106 19.57 -10.90 11.30
CA SER A 106 20.86 -11.07 10.62
C SER A 106 21.78 -9.84 10.67
N PHE A 107 21.21 -8.64 10.71
CA PHE A 107 21.96 -7.38 10.58
C PHE A 107 21.76 -6.40 11.76
N GLY A 108 21.02 -6.81 12.79
CA GLY A 108 20.59 -5.94 13.89
C GLY A 108 19.42 -5.03 13.51
N LEU A 109 18.82 -4.38 14.49
CA LEU A 109 17.75 -3.41 14.27
C LEU A 109 18.32 -2.11 13.71
N SER A 110 17.88 -1.73 12.51
CA SER A 110 18.21 -0.45 11.90
C SER A 110 17.21 -0.09 10.81
N SER A 111 17.13 1.19 10.46
CA SER A 111 16.42 1.66 9.26
C SER A 111 16.85 0.90 7.98
N TRP A 112 18.14 0.58 7.86
CA TRP A 112 18.68 -0.16 6.72
C TRP A 112 18.14 -1.59 6.64
N SER A 113 18.18 -2.34 7.74
CA SER A 113 17.75 -3.75 7.77
C SER A 113 16.23 -3.90 7.63
N VAL A 114 15.45 -2.90 8.02
CA VAL A 114 14.00 -2.82 7.77
C VAL A 114 13.70 -2.46 6.31
N LEU A 115 14.30 -1.42 5.75
CA LEU A 115 13.86 -0.86 4.46
C LEU A 115 14.51 -1.51 3.22
N VAL A 116 15.76 -1.96 3.29
CA VAL A 116 16.49 -2.51 2.11
C VAL A 116 15.84 -3.75 1.49
N PRO A 117 15.25 -4.71 2.24
CA PRO A 117 14.51 -5.82 1.66
C PRO A 117 13.43 -5.36 0.66
N GLN A 118 12.72 -4.27 0.97
CA GLN A 118 11.63 -3.74 0.15
C GLN A 118 12.13 -3.16 -1.17
N ALA A 119 13.26 -2.44 -1.13
CA ALA A 119 13.93 -1.92 -2.32
C ALA A 119 14.42 -3.05 -3.24
N LEU A 120 14.96 -4.12 -2.67
CA LEU A 120 15.39 -5.31 -3.43
C LEU A 120 14.20 -6.06 -4.04
N MET A 121 13.07 -6.15 -3.34
CA MET A 121 11.81 -6.67 -3.90
C MET A 121 11.34 -5.83 -5.09
N GLY A 122 11.45 -4.51 -5.01
CA GLY A 122 11.13 -3.59 -6.11
C GLY A 122 11.98 -3.80 -7.36
N VAL A 123 13.31 -3.92 -7.20
CA VAL A 123 14.23 -4.23 -8.31
C VAL A 123 13.90 -5.60 -8.93
N ALA A 124 13.60 -6.61 -8.10
CA ALA A 124 13.20 -7.93 -8.57
C ALA A 124 11.86 -7.89 -9.33
N ALA A 125 10.87 -7.13 -8.85
CA ALA A 125 9.57 -6.97 -9.50
C ALA A 125 9.70 -6.26 -10.86
N VAL A 126 10.50 -5.19 -10.95
CA VAL A 126 10.80 -4.51 -12.22
C VAL A 126 11.48 -5.47 -13.21
N GLY A 127 12.43 -6.29 -12.75
CA GLY A 127 13.08 -7.32 -13.56
C GLY A 127 12.14 -8.40 -14.09
N LEU A 128 11.24 -8.91 -13.23
CA LEU A 128 10.26 -9.95 -13.58
C LEU A 128 9.18 -9.42 -14.54
N LEU A 129 8.68 -8.20 -14.33
CA LEU A 129 7.73 -7.54 -15.24
C LEU A 129 8.37 -7.33 -16.62
N THR A 130 9.60 -6.80 -16.64
CA THR A 130 10.40 -6.60 -17.86
C THR A 130 10.58 -7.92 -18.62
N ALA A 131 10.91 -9.01 -17.92
CA ALA A 131 11.08 -10.33 -18.52
C ALA A 131 9.76 -10.93 -19.05
N GLY A 132 8.66 -10.79 -18.32
CA GLY A 132 7.33 -11.25 -18.72
C GLY A 132 6.82 -10.54 -19.97
N VAL A 133 6.82 -9.21 -19.95
CA VAL A 133 6.37 -8.38 -21.09
C VAL A 133 7.29 -8.57 -22.31
N ARG A 134 8.62 -8.66 -22.12
CA ARG A 134 9.55 -8.99 -23.21
C ARG A 134 9.15 -10.27 -23.93
N ARG A 135 8.73 -11.31 -23.21
CA ARG A 135 8.60 -12.66 -23.76
C ARG A 135 7.43 -12.80 -24.75
N TRP A 136 6.35 -12.05 -24.55
CA TRP A 136 5.21 -12.01 -25.50
C TRP A 136 5.27 -10.84 -26.48
N SER A 137 5.77 -9.67 -26.06
CA SER A 137 5.67 -8.43 -26.86
C SER A 137 7.03 -7.91 -27.39
N GLY A 138 8.14 -8.50 -26.97
CA GLY A 138 9.48 -8.17 -27.44
C GLY A 138 10.26 -7.18 -26.55
N PRO A 139 11.58 -7.06 -26.76
CA PRO A 139 12.50 -6.40 -25.82
C PRO A 139 12.17 -4.93 -25.53
N VAL A 140 11.70 -4.17 -26.53
CA VAL A 140 11.29 -2.77 -26.36
C VAL A 140 10.09 -2.64 -25.42
N ALA A 141 9.07 -3.49 -25.58
CA ALA A 141 7.91 -3.51 -24.68
C ALA A 141 8.31 -3.90 -23.25
N GLY A 142 9.25 -4.86 -23.11
CA GLY A 142 9.80 -5.23 -21.81
C GLY A 142 10.44 -4.05 -21.08
N LEU A 143 11.38 -3.36 -21.73
CA LEU A 143 12.10 -2.22 -21.13
C LEU A 143 11.17 -1.04 -20.85
N LEU A 144 10.20 -0.76 -21.74
CA LEU A 144 9.20 0.30 -21.50
C LEU A 144 8.30 -0.03 -20.29
N ALA A 145 7.89 -1.29 -20.12
CA ALA A 145 7.09 -1.71 -18.96
C ALA A 145 7.90 -1.60 -17.66
N GLY A 146 9.17 -2.04 -17.68
CA GLY A 146 10.06 -1.93 -16.53
C GLY A 146 10.34 -0.48 -16.14
N LEU A 147 10.63 0.39 -17.12
CA LEU A 147 10.87 1.82 -16.90
C LEU A 147 9.63 2.55 -16.39
N ALA A 148 8.46 2.29 -16.99
CA ALA A 148 7.20 2.88 -16.54
C ALA A 148 6.83 2.46 -15.11
N PHE A 149 7.05 1.18 -14.76
CA PHE A 149 6.82 0.68 -13.40
C PHE A 149 7.81 1.27 -12.39
N ALA A 150 9.11 1.31 -12.73
CA ALA A 150 10.16 1.87 -11.88
C ALA A 150 10.01 3.38 -11.62
N LEU A 151 9.33 4.10 -12.51
CA LEU A 151 9.04 5.54 -12.40
C LEU A 151 7.60 5.84 -11.97
N THR A 152 6.81 4.83 -11.59
CA THR A 152 5.47 5.05 -11.03
C THR A 152 5.59 5.55 -9.59
N PRO A 153 5.05 6.73 -9.21
CA PRO A 153 5.33 7.35 -7.91
C PRO A 153 5.03 6.44 -6.71
N VAL A 154 3.88 5.76 -6.68
CA VAL A 154 3.52 4.86 -5.58
C VAL A 154 4.37 3.59 -5.50
N ALA A 155 4.97 3.15 -6.62
CA ALA A 155 5.94 2.06 -6.61
C ALA A 155 7.26 2.52 -5.97
N VAL A 156 7.73 3.73 -6.31
CA VAL A 156 8.93 4.33 -5.72
C VAL A 156 8.75 4.53 -4.21
N LEU A 157 7.54 4.89 -3.77
CA LEU A 157 7.21 4.97 -2.35
C LEU A 157 7.21 3.60 -1.67
N MET A 158 6.42 2.65 -2.17
CA MET A 158 6.22 1.36 -1.49
C MET A 158 7.45 0.45 -1.55
N PHE A 159 8.35 0.61 -2.52
CA PHE A 159 9.66 -0.06 -2.48
C PHE A 159 10.73 0.72 -1.67
N ARG A 160 10.34 1.80 -0.98
CA ARG A 160 11.17 2.56 -0.02
C ARG A 160 10.52 2.61 1.39
N PHE A 161 9.56 1.74 1.66
CA PHE A 161 8.72 1.73 2.86
C PHE A 161 8.35 0.28 3.23
N ASP A 162 8.19 -0.03 4.51
CA ASP A 162 8.12 -1.41 5.04
C ASP A 162 6.71 -2.01 5.16
N ASN A 163 5.72 -1.39 4.52
CA ASN A 163 4.38 -1.97 4.36
C ASN A 163 4.43 -3.33 3.60
N PRO A 164 3.49 -4.26 3.87
CA PRO A 164 3.41 -5.56 3.18
C PRO A 164 3.24 -5.48 1.65
N ASP A 165 2.83 -4.32 1.13
CA ASP A 165 2.59 -4.07 -0.29
C ASP A 165 3.80 -4.31 -1.20
N ALA A 166 5.04 -4.17 -0.72
CA ALA A 166 6.25 -4.45 -1.50
C ALA A 166 6.41 -5.95 -1.82
N LEU A 167 6.32 -6.82 -0.80
CA LEU A 167 6.34 -8.27 -0.98
C LEU A 167 5.14 -8.75 -1.78
N LEU A 168 3.94 -8.20 -1.52
CA LEU A 168 2.75 -8.50 -2.29
C LEU A 168 2.95 -8.17 -3.78
N CYS A 169 3.45 -6.99 -4.11
CA CYS A 169 3.67 -6.57 -5.50
C CYS A 169 4.68 -7.49 -6.21
N LEU A 170 5.77 -7.86 -5.54
CA LEU A 170 6.72 -8.85 -6.05
C LEU A 170 6.05 -10.21 -6.32
N LEU A 171 5.27 -10.73 -5.37
CA LEU A 171 4.60 -12.02 -5.51
C LEU A 171 3.54 -12.03 -6.62
N LEU A 172 2.78 -10.95 -6.78
CA LEU A 172 1.81 -10.82 -7.87
C LEU A 172 2.49 -10.74 -9.25
N VAL A 173 3.59 -9.98 -9.37
CA VAL A 173 4.38 -9.93 -10.61
C VAL A 173 5.08 -11.26 -10.90
N ALA A 174 5.58 -11.94 -9.86
CA ALA A 174 6.13 -13.29 -9.98
C ALA A 174 5.07 -14.31 -10.43
N ALA A 175 3.84 -14.22 -9.92
CA ALA A 175 2.72 -15.06 -10.36
C ALA A 175 2.37 -14.82 -11.84
N ALA A 176 2.28 -13.55 -12.27
CA ALA A 176 2.04 -13.21 -13.67
C ALA A 176 3.18 -13.67 -14.59
N TYR A 177 4.43 -13.52 -14.17
CA TYR A 177 5.60 -14.07 -14.89
C TYR A 177 5.56 -15.60 -14.95
N ALA A 178 5.27 -16.29 -13.84
CA ALA A 178 5.14 -17.73 -13.80
C ALA A 178 4.01 -18.23 -14.71
N LEU A 179 2.89 -17.50 -14.82
CA LEU A 179 1.88 -17.79 -15.82
C LEU A 179 2.38 -17.59 -17.25
N VAL A 180 3.10 -16.50 -17.56
CA VAL A 180 3.78 -16.32 -18.86
C VAL A 180 4.71 -17.50 -19.17
N ARG A 181 5.41 -18.03 -18.16
CA ARG A 181 6.22 -19.26 -18.27
C ARG A 181 5.37 -20.50 -18.56
N SER A 182 4.20 -20.64 -17.95
CA SER A 182 3.26 -21.76 -18.15
C SER A 182 2.70 -21.81 -19.57
N VAL A 183 2.14 -20.71 -20.09
CA VAL A 183 1.46 -20.71 -21.40
C VAL A 183 2.47 -20.93 -22.56
N ASP A 184 3.75 -20.58 -22.36
CA ASP A 184 4.84 -20.83 -23.31
C ASP A 184 5.55 -22.19 -23.11
N ALA A 185 5.12 -23.01 -22.16
CA ALA A 185 5.85 -24.24 -21.84
C ALA A 185 5.70 -25.30 -22.94
N GLY A 186 6.83 -25.80 -23.46
CA GLY A 186 6.86 -26.81 -24.52
C GLY A 186 6.32 -28.18 -24.14
N THR A 187 5.98 -28.41 -22.86
CA THR A 187 5.28 -29.62 -22.39
C THR A 187 4.21 -29.27 -21.37
N LEU A 188 3.16 -30.11 -21.30
CA LEU A 188 2.08 -29.95 -20.32
C LEU A 188 2.59 -30.03 -18.88
N ARG A 189 3.51 -30.96 -18.58
CA ARG A 189 4.11 -31.09 -17.23
C ARG A 189 4.84 -29.81 -16.81
N ALA A 190 5.56 -29.16 -17.72
CA ALA A 190 6.20 -27.88 -17.44
C ALA A 190 5.16 -26.75 -17.27
N SER A 191 4.09 -26.71 -18.08
CA SER A 191 2.99 -25.75 -17.90
C SER A 191 2.34 -25.88 -16.52
N THR A 192 1.98 -27.11 -16.11
CA THR A 192 1.39 -27.36 -14.79
C THR A 192 2.31 -26.90 -13.67
N TRP A 193 3.63 -27.16 -13.73
CA TRP A 193 4.56 -26.68 -12.69
C TRP A 193 4.71 -25.16 -12.64
N TRP A 194 4.72 -24.48 -13.78
CA TRP A 194 4.73 -23.02 -13.81
C TRP A 194 3.40 -22.41 -13.33
N LEU A 195 2.28 -23.09 -13.55
CA LEU A 195 0.97 -22.69 -13.01
C LEU A 195 0.86 -22.94 -11.50
N VAL A 196 1.41 -24.06 -11.01
CA VAL A 196 1.57 -24.36 -9.59
C VAL A 196 2.43 -23.30 -8.90
N LEU A 197 3.54 -22.88 -9.51
CA LEU A 197 4.34 -21.77 -8.99
C LEU A 197 3.56 -20.44 -8.97
N ALA A 198 2.80 -20.14 -10.04
CA ALA A 198 1.97 -18.93 -10.06
C ALA A 198 0.92 -18.91 -8.94
N ALA A 199 0.26 -20.05 -8.71
CA ALA A 199 -0.70 -20.23 -7.62
C ALA A 199 -0.04 -20.16 -6.24
N ALA A 200 1.15 -20.75 -6.07
CA ALA A 200 1.92 -20.67 -4.84
C ALA A 200 2.35 -19.22 -4.52
N CYS A 201 2.78 -18.45 -5.51
CA CYS A 201 3.09 -17.02 -5.31
C CYS A 201 1.85 -16.23 -4.85
N VAL A 202 0.66 -16.51 -5.38
CA VAL A 202 -0.58 -15.85 -4.93
C VAL A 202 -0.99 -16.29 -3.52
N GLY A 203 -0.77 -17.55 -3.15
CA GLY A 203 -1.08 -18.03 -1.79
C GLY A 203 -0.12 -17.50 -0.73
N THR A 204 1.20 -17.41 -1.02
CA THR A 204 2.13 -16.64 -0.18
C THR A 204 1.75 -15.15 -0.15
N GLY A 205 1.15 -14.63 -1.22
CA GLY A 205 0.57 -13.28 -1.26
C GLY A 205 -0.60 -13.11 -0.28
N PHE A 206 -1.45 -14.14 -0.11
CA PHE A 206 -2.48 -14.15 0.94
C PHE A 206 -1.85 -14.15 2.33
N LEU A 207 -0.77 -14.91 2.55
CA LEU A 207 0.03 -14.81 3.78
C LEU A 207 0.84 -13.50 3.91
N THR A 208 0.73 -12.58 2.95
CA THR A 208 1.30 -11.23 3.01
C THR A 208 0.24 -10.15 3.23
N LYS A 209 -0.94 -10.26 2.59
CA LYS A 209 -2.01 -9.24 2.64
C LYS A 209 -3.41 -9.77 2.33
N SER A 210 -3.73 -10.97 2.82
CA SER A 210 -5.07 -11.58 2.79
C SER A 210 -5.72 -11.56 1.39
N LEU A 211 -7.01 -11.27 1.28
CA LEU A 211 -7.75 -11.37 0.01
C LEU A 211 -7.31 -10.36 -1.08
N GLN A 212 -6.55 -9.31 -0.75
CA GLN A 212 -5.98 -8.40 -1.77
C GLN A 212 -5.11 -9.16 -2.79
N ALA A 213 -4.45 -10.25 -2.37
CA ALA A 213 -3.66 -11.08 -3.27
C ALA A 213 -4.50 -11.85 -4.30
N PHE A 214 -5.76 -12.16 -3.99
CA PHE A 214 -6.62 -13.00 -4.85
C PHE A 214 -7.23 -12.23 -6.03
N LEU A 215 -7.12 -10.89 -6.05
CA LEU A 215 -7.67 -10.03 -7.11
C LEU A 215 -7.09 -10.31 -8.51
N VAL A 216 -5.91 -10.94 -8.61
CA VAL A 216 -5.35 -11.38 -9.91
C VAL A 216 -5.86 -12.75 -10.39
N LEU A 217 -6.43 -13.59 -9.51
CA LEU A 217 -6.80 -14.97 -9.84
C LEU A 217 -7.76 -15.09 -11.04
N PRO A 218 -8.79 -14.25 -11.23
CA PRO A 218 -9.67 -14.34 -12.39
C PRO A 218 -8.91 -14.15 -13.72
N ALA A 219 -7.97 -13.20 -13.77
CA ALA A 219 -7.13 -12.95 -14.93
C ALA A 219 -6.15 -14.11 -15.20
N LEU A 220 -5.49 -14.62 -14.15
CA LEU A 220 -4.56 -15.74 -14.26
C LEU A 220 -5.28 -17.02 -14.77
N ALA A 221 -6.44 -17.33 -14.21
CA ALA A 221 -7.26 -18.48 -14.61
C ALA A 221 -7.79 -18.34 -16.04
N ALA A 222 -8.34 -17.17 -16.41
CA ALA A 222 -8.84 -16.92 -17.75
C ALA A 222 -7.75 -17.08 -18.82
N VAL A 223 -6.55 -16.54 -18.58
CA VAL A 223 -5.41 -16.64 -19.51
C VAL A 223 -4.95 -18.09 -19.67
N HIS A 224 -4.86 -18.88 -18.59
CA HIS A 224 -4.54 -20.31 -18.69
C HIS A 224 -5.61 -21.08 -19.47
N LEU A 225 -6.90 -20.87 -19.17
CA LEU A 225 -8.01 -21.57 -19.83
C LEU A 225 -8.17 -21.19 -21.31
N VAL A 226 -7.87 -19.95 -21.69
CA VAL A 226 -7.95 -19.44 -23.07
C VAL A 226 -6.71 -19.82 -23.89
N ALA A 227 -5.51 -19.57 -23.36
CA ALA A 227 -4.25 -19.63 -24.12
C ALA A 227 -3.35 -20.84 -23.80
N GLY A 228 -3.52 -21.52 -22.66
CA GLY A 228 -2.62 -22.57 -22.16
C GLY A 228 -2.42 -23.77 -23.11
N PRO A 229 -1.33 -24.54 -22.96
CA PRO A 229 -1.09 -25.69 -23.83
C PRO A 229 -2.15 -26.80 -23.65
N GLY A 230 -2.37 -27.58 -24.71
CA GLY A 230 -3.27 -28.74 -24.71
C GLY A 230 -4.77 -28.45 -24.87
N THR A 231 -5.57 -29.51 -24.71
CA THR A 231 -7.03 -29.47 -24.84
C THR A 231 -7.72 -28.84 -23.63
N TRP A 232 -8.96 -28.38 -23.79
CA TRP A 232 -9.71 -27.70 -22.71
C TRP A 232 -9.80 -28.54 -21.43
N ARG A 233 -10.06 -29.85 -21.54
CA ARG A 233 -10.05 -30.79 -20.39
C ARG A 233 -8.71 -30.81 -19.67
N ARG A 234 -7.58 -30.80 -20.40
CA ARG A 234 -6.23 -30.78 -19.81
C ARG A 234 -5.91 -29.45 -19.14
N ARG A 235 -6.42 -28.32 -19.66
CA ARG A 235 -6.29 -27.01 -19.01
C ARG A 235 -7.04 -26.96 -17.68
N LEU A 236 -8.28 -27.46 -17.63
CA LEU A 236 -9.05 -27.60 -16.39
C LEU A 236 -8.39 -28.54 -15.39
N VAL A 237 -7.96 -29.73 -15.80
CA VAL A 237 -7.26 -30.69 -14.91
C VAL A 237 -5.96 -30.09 -14.35
N ALA A 238 -5.26 -29.25 -15.11
CA ALA A 238 -4.08 -28.53 -14.61
C ALA A 238 -4.41 -27.45 -13.55
N LEU A 239 -5.66 -27.01 -13.41
CA LEU A 239 -6.07 -26.17 -12.28
C LEU A 239 -6.09 -26.95 -10.95
N LEU A 240 -6.35 -28.26 -10.94
CA LEU A 240 -6.43 -29.05 -9.69
C LEU A 240 -5.15 -28.96 -8.84
N PRO A 241 -3.93 -29.26 -9.35
CA PRO A 241 -2.71 -29.10 -8.57
C PRO A 241 -2.36 -27.62 -8.31
N ALA A 242 -2.82 -26.69 -9.15
CA ALA A 242 -2.63 -25.26 -8.92
C ALA A 242 -3.49 -24.75 -7.75
N SER A 243 -4.77 -25.12 -7.68
CA SER A 243 -5.65 -24.84 -6.54
C SER A 243 -5.16 -25.53 -5.27
N ALA A 244 -4.66 -26.76 -5.34
CA ALA A 244 -4.02 -27.42 -4.21
C ALA A 244 -2.79 -26.62 -3.72
N ALA A 245 -1.94 -26.15 -4.63
CA ALA A 245 -0.79 -25.30 -4.27
C ALA A 245 -1.20 -23.94 -3.69
N LEU A 246 -2.26 -23.31 -4.22
CA LEU A 246 -2.85 -22.09 -3.66
C LEU A 246 -3.33 -22.31 -2.22
N LEU A 247 -4.13 -23.36 -1.99
CA LEU A 247 -4.68 -23.69 -0.68
C LEU A 247 -3.59 -24.05 0.34
N VAL A 248 -2.59 -24.83 -0.05
CA VAL A 248 -1.46 -25.15 0.84
C VAL A 248 -0.64 -23.89 1.16
N SER A 249 -0.25 -23.09 0.16
CA SER A 249 0.60 -21.91 0.37
C SER A 249 -0.11 -20.75 1.09
N ALA A 250 -1.43 -20.60 0.94
CA ALA A 250 -2.23 -19.63 1.68
C ALA A 250 -2.67 -20.14 3.07
N GLY A 251 -3.01 -21.41 3.17
CA GLY A 251 -3.73 -21.96 4.32
C GLY A 251 -2.88 -22.62 5.40
N TRP A 252 -1.62 -23.00 5.12
CA TRP A 252 -0.83 -23.77 6.10
C TRP A 252 -0.61 -23.00 7.42
N TRP A 253 -0.26 -21.71 7.35
CA TRP A 253 -0.03 -20.91 8.55
C TRP A 253 -1.36 -20.58 9.26
N VAL A 254 -2.41 -20.27 8.50
CA VAL A 254 -3.77 -20.07 9.05
C VAL A 254 -4.21 -21.29 9.85
N ALA A 255 -4.10 -22.48 9.27
CA ALA A 255 -4.44 -23.74 9.93
C ALA A 255 -3.57 -23.99 11.17
N VAL A 256 -2.29 -23.59 11.18
CA VAL A 256 -1.47 -23.66 12.39
C VAL A 256 -1.99 -22.69 13.46
N VAL A 257 -2.33 -21.44 13.13
CA VAL A 257 -2.83 -20.46 14.12
C VAL A 257 -4.17 -20.85 14.72
N GLU A 258 -5.15 -21.21 13.88
CA GLU A 258 -6.51 -21.58 14.32
C GLU A 258 -6.53 -22.89 15.14
N LEU A 259 -5.53 -23.76 14.99
CA LEU A 259 -5.38 -25.00 15.76
C LEU A 259 -4.40 -24.89 16.95
N TRP A 260 -3.68 -23.77 17.09
CA TRP A 260 -2.73 -23.57 18.19
C TRP A 260 -3.47 -23.06 19.43
N PRO A 261 -3.29 -23.65 20.63
CA PRO A 261 -4.02 -23.26 21.83
C PRO A 261 -3.89 -21.76 22.13
N ALA A 262 -5.01 -21.03 22.13
CA ALA A 262 -5.06 -19.57 22.23
C ALA A 262 -4.24 -19.01 23.40
N SER A 263 -4.30 -19.65 24.57
CA SER A 263 -3.53 -19.30 25.77
C SER A 263 -1.99 -19.40 25.65
N SER A 264 -1.47 -19.87 24.51
CA SER A 264 -0.04 -20.04 24.25
C SER A 264 0.49 -19.31 23.00
N ARG A 265 -0.40 -18.74 22.17
CA ARG A 265 -0.06 -17.89 21.02
C ARG A 265 -0.40 -16.41 21.32
N PRO A 266 0.15 -15.43 20.59
CA PRO A 266 -0.40 -14.07 20.62
C PRO A 266 -1.87 -14.06 20.16
N TYR A 267 -2.60 -13.03 20.59
CA TYR A 267 -3.93 -12.71 20.08
C TYR A 267 -3.86 -12.28 18.60
N VAL A 268 -4.89 -12.55 17.81
CA VAL A 268 -4.98 -12.11 16.40
C VAL A 268 -5.43 -10.65 16.32
N GLY A 269 -4.50 -9.71 16.19
CA GLY A 269 -4.81 -8.28 16.10
C GLY A 269 -5.67 -7.91 14.90
N GLY A 270 -6.60 -6.95 15.07
CA GLY A 270 -7.62 -6.61 14.08
C GLY A 270 -8.76 -7.64 13.97
N SER A 271 -8.93 -8.50 14.97
CA SER A 271 -10.10 -9.37 15.16
C SER A 271 -10.79 -9.04 16.49
N GLN A 272 -12.02 -9.51 16.67
CA GLN A 272 -12.77 -9.38 17.94
C GLN A 272 -13.02 -10.75 18.60
N ASP A 273 -12.61 -11.84 17.93
CA ASP A 273 -12.88 -13.24 18.24
C ASP A 273 -11.61 -14.11 18.23
N ASP A 274 -10.42 -13.49 18.12
CA ASP A 274 -9.11 -14.15 18.10
C ASP A 274 -8.85 -15.07 16.88
N SER A 275 -9.53 -14.80 15.76
CA SER A 275 -9.45 -15.60 14.52
C SER A 275 -8.78 -14.88 13.35
N VAL A 276 -7.86 -15.58 12.68
CA VAL A 276 -7.22 -15.16 11.41
C VAL A 276 -8.22 -15.24 10.26
N LEU A 277 -9.17 -16.18 10.30
CA LEU A 277 -10.25 -16.25 9.32
C LEU A 277 -11.14 -15.01 9.40
N SER A 278 -11.57 -14.61 10.59
CA SER A 278 -12.37 -13.38 10.79
C SER A 278 -11.59 -12.11 10.39
N LEU A 279 -10.30 -12.02 10.73
CA LEU A 279 -9.41 -10.96 10.24
C LEU A 279 -9.32 -10.91 8.70
N ALA A 280 -9.19 -12.07 8.04
CA ALA A 280 -8.91 -12.16 6.60
C ALA A 280 -10.17 -12.06 5.72
N PHE A 281 -11.32 -12.52 6.19
CA PHE A 281 -12.61 -12.45 5.47
C PHE A 281 -13.47 -11.25 5.88
N GLY A 282 -13.34 -10.76 7.11
CA GLY A 282 -13.97 -9.52 7.59
C GLY A 282 -13.13 -8.29 7.28
N TYR A 283 -12.39 -7.79 8.28
CA TYR A 283 -11.67 -6.50 8.27
C TYR A 283 -10.70 -6.29 7.10
N ASN A 284 -9.93 -7.32 6.69
CA ASN A 284 -9.05 -7.28 5.51
C ASN A 284 -9.70 -7.87 4.23
N GLY A 285 -11.00 -8.12 4.26
CA GLY A 285 -11.72 -8.91 3.26
C GLY A 285 -12.97 -8.21 2.74
N VAL A 286 -14.14 -8.82 3.00
CA VAL A 286 -15.44 -8.34 2.52
C VAL A 286 -15.86 -7.04 3.20
N GLY A 287 -15.40 -6.77 4.44
CA GLY A 287 -15.62 -5.49 5.14
C GLY A 287 -15.15 -4.28 4.33
N ARG A 288 -14.04 -4.43 3.58
CA ARG A 288 -13.51 -3.40 2.66
C ARG A 288 -14.51 -3.04 1.55
N LEU A 289 -15.37 -3.99 1.15
CA LEU A 289 -16.38 -3.78 0.11
C LEU A 289 -17.68 -3.22 0.68
N THR A 290 -18.09 -3.65 1.89
CA THR A 290 -19.35 -3.24 2.52
C THR A 290 -19.25 -1.97 3.37
N GLY A 291 -18.05 -1.59 3.82
CA GLY A 291 -17.85 -0.58 4.86
C GLY A 291 -18.03 -1.12 6.29
N ASP A 292 -18.29 -2.43 6.44
CA ASP A 292 -18.47 -3.10 7.73
C ASP A 292 -17.10 -3.58 8.26
N GLU A 293 -16.41 -2.66 8.93
CA GLU A 293 -15.04 -2.82 9.41
C GLU A 293 -15.01 -2.63 10.94
N THR A 294 -15.53 -3.62 11.67
CA THR A 294 -15.62 -3.61 13.14
C THR A 294 -14.26 -3.39 13.80
N GLY A 295 -14.21 -2.55 14.84
CA GLY A 295 -12.98 -2.23 15.59
C GLY A 295 -12.00 -1.33 14.84
N GLN A 296 -12.45 -0.59 13.82
CA GLN A 296 -11.63 0.31 13.01
C GLN A 296 -11.56 1.73 13.61
N LEU A 297 -10.42 2.45 13.48
CA LEU A 297 -10.40 3.90 13.69
C LEU A 297 -10.83 4.64 12.41
N GLY A 298 -11.83 5.53 12.54
CA GLY A 298 -12.26 6.42 11.46
C GLY A 298 -13.22 5.80 10.42
N GLY A 299 -13.83 4.65 10.73
CA GLY A 299 -14.84 3.96 9.91
C GLY A 299 -16.28 4.30 10.29
N GLY A 300 -16.69 5.56 10.18
CA GLY A 300 -18.03 6.02 10.59
C GLY A 300 -19.16 5.62 9.65
N GLY A 301 -19.40 4.33 9.44
CA GLY A 301 -20.43 3.76 8.56
C GLY A 301 -21.89 3.94 9.01
N GLY A 302 -22.17 4.89 9.91
CA GLY A 302 -23.52 5.21 10.37
C GLY A 302 -24.30 6.00 9.31
N GLY A 303 -25.34 5.39 8.73
CA GLY A 303 -26.04 5.93 7.57
C GLY A 303 -26.72 7.29 7.79
N MET A 304 -26.10 8.37 7.32
CA MET A 304 -26.74 9.67 7.16
C MET A 304 -27.29 9.83 5.72
N PRO A 305 -28.62 9.94 5.53
CA PRO A 305 -29.22 10.10 4.21
C PRO A 305 -29.05 11.54 3.67
N GLY A 306 -27.91 11.79 3.02
CA GLY A 306 -27.68 13.01 2.22
C GLY A 306 -26.56 13.91 2.75
N GLY A 307 -25.37 13.77 2.17
CA GLY A 307 -24.22 14.64 2.44
C GLY A 307 -22.94 14.04 1.86
N GLY A 308 -22.40 14.63 0.79
CA GLY A 308 -21.24 14.07 0.08
C GLY A 308 -19.90 14.44 0.71
N GLY A 309 -18.93 13.52 0.64
CA GLY A 309 -17.49 13.85 0.70
C GLY A 309 -16.92 14.25 2.06
N GLY A 310 -17.47 13.76 3.18
CA GLY A 310 -16.86 13.92 4.50
C GLY A 310 -15.62 13.03 4.65
N GLY A 311 -14.42 13.62 4.57
CA GLY A 311 -13.16 12.88 4.76
C GLY A 311 -12.97 12.43 6.22
N GLY A 312 -12.71 11.15 6.44
CA GLY A 312 -12.55 10.56 7.76
C GLY A 312 -11.32 11.09 8.52
N ALA A 313 -11.46 11.28 9.83
CA ALA A 313 -10.36 11.63 10.73
C ALA A 313 -9.36 10.46 10.78
N GLY A 314 -8.34 10.55 9.94
CA GLY A 314 -7.32 9.51 9.74
C GLY A 314 -6.75 9.48 8.31
N GLY A 315 -7.41 10.10 7.33
CA GLY A 315 -7.08 9.86 5.91
C GLY A 315 -7.63 8.52 5.41
N THR A 316 -8.61 7.98 6.14
CA THR A 316 -9.49 6.90 5.72
C THR A 316 -10.49 7.47 4.71
N THR A 317 -10.48 6.92 3.50
CA THR A 317 -11.45 7.26 2.45
C THR A 317 -12.06 5.99 1.90
N SER A 318 -13.37 5.89 2.00
CA SER A 318 -14.14 5.08 1.06
C SER A 318 -13.94 5.61 -0.35
N THR A 319 -13.93 4.74 -1.36
CA THR A 319 -13.79 5.17 -2.76
C THR A 319 -15.12 5.26 -3.49
N ASP A 320 -16.03 4.29 -3.24
CA ASP A 320 -17.41 4.16 -3.74
C ASP A 320 -17.78 5.00 -4.98
N SER A 321 -16.96 4.87 -6.03
CA SER A 321 -17.06 5.64 -7.25
C SER A 321 -16.17 5.06 -8.34
N TRP A 322 -16.76 4.82 -9.51
CA TRP A 322 -16.04 4.44 -10.73
C TRP A 322 -14.90 5.41 -11.10
N SER A 323 -14.95 6.66 -10.64
CA SER A 323 -13.96 7.70 -10.92
C SER A 323 -12.83 7.81 -9.90
N ALA A 324 -12.81 6.98 -8.83
CA ALA A 324 -11.83 7.10 -7.75
C ALA A 324 -10.35 6.99 -8.19
N LEU A 325 -10.05 6.17 -9.21
CA LEU A 325 -8.70 6.11 -9.81
C LEU A 325 -8.32 7.37 -10.61
N PHE A 326 -9.27 8.28 -10.85
CA PHE A 326 -9.12 9.53 -11.60
C PHE A 326 -9.38 10.77 -10.72
N THR A 327 -9.41 10.63 -9.39
CA THR A 327 -9.56 11.76 -8.47
C THR A 327 -8.49 11.76 -7.36
N GLY A 328 -8.17 12.97 -6.88
CA GLY A 328 -7.40 13.21 -5.66
C GLY A 328 -6.06 12.49 -5.55
N SER A 329 -5.76 12.00 -4.34
CA SER A 329 -4.50 11.33 -4.00
C SER A 329 -4.28 10.06 -4.83
N MET A 330 -5.31 9.25 -5.03
CA MET A 330 -5.28 7.99 -5.79
C MET A 330 -4.82 8.19 -7.24
N ALA A 331 -5.34 9.22 -7.92
CA ALA A 331 -4.91 9.56 -9.27
C ALA A 331 -3.42 9.93 -9.35
N ASN A 332 -2.97 10.77 -8.41
CA ASN A 332 -1.57 11.19 -8.30
C ASN A 332 -0.60 10.03 -7.97
N GLN A 333 -1.07 8.99 -7.28
CA GLN A 333 -0.25 7.81 -6.95
C GLN A 333 0.11 6.96 -8.17
N VAL A 334 -0.85 6.67 -9.07
CA VAL A 334 -0.68 5.64 -10.11
C VAL A 334 -1.25 5.99 -11.49
N ALA A 335 -2.21 6.91 -11.59
CA ALA A 335 -3.07 7.01 -12.77
C ALA A 335 -2.44 7.71 -13.98
N TRP A 336 -1.22 8.24 -13.86
CA TRP A 336 -0.49 8.95 -14.92
C TRP A 336 -0.53 8.26 -16.30
N LEU A 337 -0.31 6.95 -16.34
CA LEU A 337 -0.33 6.14 -17.56
C LEU A 337 -1.63 5.34 -17.73
N LEU A 338 -2.61 5.51 -16.85
CA LEU A 338 -3.87 4.77 -16.89
C LEU A 338 -4.69 5.07 -18.16
N PRO A 339 -4.85 6.32 -18.63
CA PRO A 339 -5.50 6.58 -19.93
C PRO A 339 -4.76 5.94 -21.11
N LEU A 340 -3.42 5.98 -21.11
CA LEU A 340 -2.58 5.35 -22.14
C LEU A 340 -2.81 3.84 -22.18
N ALA A 341 -2.80 3.19 -21.02
CA ALA A 341 -3.03 1.77 -20.85
C ALA A 341 -4.45 1.36 -21.31
N LEU A 342 -5.50 2.10 -20.90
CA LEU A 342 -6.89 1.79 -21.24
C LEU A 342 -7.18 1.98 -22.74
N ILE A 343 -6.80 3.12 -23.33
CA ILE A 343 -7.04 3.40 -24.76
C ILE A 343 -6.34 2.34 -25.63
N LEU A 344 -5.09 1.99 -25.30
CA LEU A 344 -4.32 1.04 -26.09
C LEU A 344 -4.71 -0.42 -25.79
N ALA A 345 -5.23 -0.75 -24.61
CA ALA A 345 -5.85 -2.05 -24.34
C ALA A 345 -7.11 -2.25 -25.19
N ILE A 346 -8.00 -1.26 -25.25
CA ILE A 346 -9.21 -1.30 -26.09
C ILE A 346 -8.83 -1.42 -27.57
N ALA A 347 -7.90 -0.59 -28.05
CA ALA A 347 -7.42 -0.67 -29.43
C ALA A 347 -6.79 -2.04 -29.75
N LEU A 348 -6.00 -2.59 -28.84
CA LEU A 348 -5.40 -3.91 -29.02
C LEU A 348 -6.44 -5.03 -29.00
N LEU A 349 -7.51 -4.95 -28.19
CA LEU A 349 -8.66 -5.87 -28.26
C LEU A 349 -9.33 -5.86 -29.63
N VAL A 350 -9.52 -4.68 -30.23
CA VAL A 350 -10.06 -4.54 -31.59
C VAL A 350 -9.11 -5.18 -32.62
N TRP A 351 -7.81 -4.90 -32.55
CA TRP A 351 -6.82 -5.47 -33.49
C TRP A 351 -6.65 -6.99 -33.36
N VAL A 352 -6.74 -7.55 -32.16
CA VAL A 352 -6.71 -9.02 -31.94
C VAL A 352 -8.09 -9.67 -32.06
N GLY A 353 -9.16 -8.90 -32.31
CA GLY A 353 -10.55 -9.39 -32.31
C GLY A 353 -10.78 -10.58 -33.23
N ARG A 354 -10.10 -10.61 -34.39
CA ARG A 354 -10.14 -11.70 -35.39
C ARG A 354 -8.97 -12.70 -35.29
N THR A 355 -8.01 -12.53 -34.38
CA THR A 355 -6.91 -13.50 -34.23
C THR A 355 -7.37 -14.74 -33.46
N PRO A 356 -6.71 -15.90 -33.62
CA PRO A 356 -6.98 -17.08 -32.81
C PRO A 356 -6.98 -16.78 -31.31
N ARG A 357 -7.81 -17.48 -30.54
CA ARG A 357 -7.94 -17.29 -29.08
C ARG A 357 -6.63 -17.45 -28.30
N THR A 358 -5.67 -18.19 -28.86
CA THR A 358 -4.32 -18.43 -28.32
C THR A 358 -3.26 -17.40 -28.75
N ASP A 359 -3.63 -16.32 -29.46
CA ASP A 359 -2.71 -15.23 -29.82
C ASP A 359 -2.12 -14.57 -28.56
N ARG A 360 -0.80 -14.33 -28.56
CA ARG A 360 -0.08 -13.83 -27.39
C ARG A 360 -0.39 -12.39 -27.04
N ARG A 361 -0.88 -11.59 -27.98
CA ARG A 361 -1.36 -10.23 -27.74
C ARG A 361 -2.72 -10.24 -27.05
N ARG A 362 -3.61 -11.15 -27.45
CA ARG A 362 -4.87 -11.41 -26.74
C ARG A 362 -4.59 -11.93 -25.32
N ALA A 363 -3.65 -12.88 -25.16
CA ALA A 363 -3.23 -13.36 -23.84
C ALA A 363 -2.62 -12.24 -22.96
N ALA A 364 -1.84 -11.33 -23.55
CA ALA A 364 -1.29 -10.17 -22.84
C ALA A 364 -2.39 -9.22 -22.34
N VAL A 365 -3.38 -8.86 -23.17
CA VAL A 365 -4.48 -8.00 -22.69
C VAL A 365 -5.37 -8.71 -21.67
N LEU A 366 -5.63 -10.01 -21.83
CA LEU A 366 -6.36 -10.79 -20.81
C LEU A 366 -5.60 -10.86 -19.48
N LEU A 367 -4.27 -10.94 -19.49
CA LEU A 367 -3.44 -10.95 -18.28
C LEU A 367 -3.39 -9.56 -17.63
N TRP A 368 -2.76 -8.60 -18.28
CA TRP A 368 -2.49 -7.29 -17.70
C TRP A 368 -3.79 -6.47 -17.58
N GLY A 369 -4.68 -6.55 -18.56
CA GLY A 369 -5.99 -5.91 -18.55
C GLY A 369 -6.96 -6.56 -17.57
N GLY A 370 -6.97 -7.89 -17.46
CA GLY A 370 -7.78 -8.59 -16.46
C GLY A 370 -7.39 -8.19 -15.03
N SER A 371 -6.09 -8.24 -14.71
CA SER A 371 -5.60 -7.84 -13.38
C SER A 371 -5.86 -6.37 -13.07
N LEU A 372 -5.69 -5.47 -14.06
CA LEU A 372 -6.01 -4.05 -13.90
C LEU A 372 -7.51 -3.81 -13.66
N LEU A 373 -8.39 -4.47 -14.42
CA LEU A 373 -9.83 -4.27 -14.31
C LEU A 373 -10.40 -4.81 -13.00
N VAL A 374 -9.97 -6.00 -12.55
CA VAL A 374 -10.46 -6.58 -11.28
C VAL A 374 -9.92 -5.79 -10.07
N THR A 375 -8.61 -5.56 -10.00
CA THR A 375 -8.00 -4.83 -8.89
C THR A 375 -8.45 -3.37 -8.87
N GLY A 376 -8.52 -2.73 -10.04
CA GLY A 376 -8.96 -1.34 -10.17
C GLY A 376 -10.44 -1.15 -9.90
N GLY A 377 -11.28 -2.09 -10.31
CA GLY A 377 -12.71 -2.09 -9.98
C GLY A 377 -12.93 -2.21 -8.47
N VAL A 378 -12.27 -3.16 -7.81
CA VAL A 378 -12.34 -3.31 -6.34
C VAL A 378 -11.84 -2.07 -5.61
N PHE A 379 -10.72 -1.48 -6.02
CA PHE A 379 -10.23 -0.23 -5.41
C PHE A 379 -11.08 1.01 -5.75
N SER A 380 -12.03 0.92 -6.69
CA SER A 380 -12.97 2.01 -7.01
C SER A 380 -14.32 1.87 -6.31
N LEU A 381 -14.76 0.63 -6.05
CA LEU A 381 -16.10 0.30 -5.54
C LEU A 381 -16.04 -0.22 -4.09
N ALA A 382 -15.00 0.13 -3.35
CA ALA A 382 -14.85 -0.19 -1.94
C ALA A 382 -15.49 0.89 -1.08
N ALA A 383 -16.43 0.49 -0.21
CA ALA A 383 -17.06 1.37 0.77
C ALA A 383 -16.28 1.46 2.09
N GLY A 384 -15.36 0.52 2.37
CA GLY A 384 -14.44 0.56 3.51
C GLY A 384 -13.14 1.29 3.24
N ILE A 385 -12.13 1.15 4.12
CA ILE A 385 -10.83 1.83 3.96
C ILE A 385 -10.12 1.38 2.68
N ILE A 386 -9.91 2.36 1.80
CA ILE A 386 -8.83 2.35 0.81
C ILE A 386 -7.81 3.44 1.16
N HIS A 387 -6.53 3.09 1.20
CA HIS A 387 -5.44 4.06 1.29
C HIS A 387 -4.78 4.27 -0.07
N PRO A 388 -4.26 5.47 -0.40
CA PRO A 388 -3.69 5.76 -1.72
C PRO A 388 -2.53 4.85 -2.09
N TYR A 389 -1.73 4.41 -1.12
CA TYR A 389 -0.55 3.57 -1.38
C TYR A 389 -0.89 2.14 -1.84
N TYR A 390 -2.11 1.64 -1.62
CA TYR A 390 -2.57 0.34 -2.15
C TYR A 390 -2.48 0.29 -3.68
N ALA A 391 -2.51 1.45 -4.35
CA ALA A 391 -2.42 1.61 -5.80
C ALA A 391 -1.15 0.99 -6.44
N VAL A 392 -0.10 0.67 -5.66
CA VAL A 392 1.06 -0.08 -6.18
C VAL A 392 0.67 -1.46 -6.74
N ALA A 393 -0.44 -2.05 -6.30
CA ALA A 393 -1.00 -3.27 -6.87
C ALA A 393 -1.59 -3.09 -8.29
N LEU A 394 -1.75 -1.84 -8.78
CA LEU A 394 -2.17 -1.52 -10.15
C LEU A 394 -0.98 -1.17 -11.07
N ALA A 395 0.08 -0.62 -10.50
CA ALA A 395 1.25 -0.10 -11.21
C ALA A 395 1.86 -1.05 -12.26
N PRO A 396 2.17 -2.34 -11.96
CA PRO A 396 2.77 -3.24 -12.96
C PRO A 396 1.83 -3.54 -14.14
N TRP A 397 0.50 -3.55 -13.91
CA TRP A 397 -0.48 -3.84 -14.95
C TRP A 397 -0.65 -2.66 -15.91
N ILE A 398 -0.72 -1.43 -15.38
CA ILE A 398 -0.76 -0.19 -16.15
C ILE A 398 0.51 -0.07 -17.00
N ALA A 399 1.69 -0.26 -16.39
CA ALA A 399 2.97 -0.20 -17.08
C ALA A 399 3.09 -1.25 -18.20
N ALA A 400 2.66 -2.49 -17.96
CA ALA A 400 2.64 -3.54 -18.97
C ALA A 400 1.68 -3.21 -20.14
N LEU A 401 0.45 -2.79 -19.87
CA LEU A 401 -0.53 -2.44 -20.91
C LEU A 401 -0.08 -1.26 -21.76
N ALA A 402 0.42 -0.19 -21.14
CA ALA A 402 0.93 0.97 -21.87
C ALA A 402 2.08 0.56 -22.81
N ALA A 403 3.07 -0.19 -22.31
CA ALA A 403 4.22 -0.62 -23.09
C ALA A 403 3.88 -1.61 -24.21
N VAL A 404 3.03 -2.61 -23.94
CA VAL A 404 2.53 -3.56 -24.95
C VAL A 404 1.71 -2.82 -26.01
N GLY A 405 0.80 -1.96 -25.56
CA GLY A 405 -0.09 -1.17 -26.41
C GLY A 405 0.66 -0.25 -27.37
N VAL A 406 1.66 0.51 -26.88
CA VAL A 406 2.47 1.41 -27.71
C VAL A 406 3.23 0.62 -28.79
N VAL A 407 3.83 -0.52 -28.42
CA VAL A 407 4.62 -1.33 -29.36
C VAL A 407 3.73 -2.03 -30.39
N GLU A 408 2.55 -2.53 -30.01
CA GLU A 408 1.60 -3.11 -30.98
C GLU A 408 0.95 -2.04 -31.88
N ALA A 409 0.61 -0.86 -31.35
CA ALA A 409 0.10 0.25 -32.14
C ALA A 409 1.14 0.75 -33.17
N TRP A 410 2.42 0.79 -32.79
CA TRP A 410 3.52 1.09 -33.70
C TRP A 410 3.69 0.02 -34.80
N ARG A 411 3.62 -1.26 -34.44
CA ARG A 411 3.63 -2.39 -35.40
C ARG A 411 2.45 -2.34 -36.37
N ALA A 412 1.27 -2.02 -35.88
CA ALA A 412 0.06 -1.82 -36.68
C ALA A 412 0.05 -0.53 -37.52
N ARG A 413 1.07 0.32 -37.38
CA ARG A 413 1.15 1.67 -37.99
C ARG A 413 -0.06 2.56 -37.64
N ALA A 414 -0.66 2.34 -36.47
CA ALA A 414 -1.88 2.99 -36.00
C ALA A 414 -1.60 4.42 -35.48
N ARG A 415 -1.03 5.28 -36.34
CA ARG A 415 -0.57 6.63 -35.97
C ARG A 415 -1.66 7.51 -35.36
N TRP A 416 -2.90 7.38 -35.82
CA TRP A 416 -4.05 8.09 -35.26
C TRP A 416 -4.38 7.64 -33.83
N THR A 417 -4.32 6.32 -33.56
CA THR A 417 -4.53 5.76 -32.22
C THR A 417 -3.40 6.17 -31.27
N LEU A 418 -2.14 6.15 -31.72
CA LEU A 418 -1.00 6.67 -30.96
C LEU A 418 -1.15 8.16 -30.67
N ALA A 419 -1.50 8.97 -31.68
CA ALA A 419 -1.70 10.41 -31.52
C ALA A 419 -2.83 10.72 -30.52
N ALA A 420 -3.98 10.05 -30.63
CA ALA A 420 -5.08 10.20 -29.69
C ALA A 420 -4.71 9.78 -28.25
N ALA A 421 -4.05 8.63 -28.10
CA ALA A 421 -3.63 8.13 -26.79
C ALA A 421 -2.57 9.04 -26.14
N VAL A 422 -1.60 9.53 -26.90
CA VAL A 422 -0.60 10.52 -26.43
C VAL A 422 -1.28 11.85 -26.09
N ALA A 423 -2.24 12.33 -26.90
CA ALA A 423 -2.96 13.58 -26.62
C ALA A 423 -3.73 13.51 -25.28
N VAL A 424 -4.52 12.46 -25.07
CA VAL A 424 -5.26 12.26 -23.80
C VAL A 424 -4.30 12.12 -22.63
N THR A 425 -3.22 11.34 -22.77
CA THR A 425 -2.21 11.17 -21.71
C THR A 425 -1.46 12.47 -21.42
N THR A 426 -1.24 13.32 -22.41
CA THR A 426 -0.63 14.66 -22.24
C THR A 426 -1.54 15.57 -21.43
N VAL A 427 -2.82 15.66 -21.81
CA VAL A 427 -3.81 16.49 -21.10
C VAL A 427 -4.00 15.97 -19.68
N TRP A 428 -3.95 14.65 -19.47
CA TRP A 428 -4.02 14.03 -18.15
C TRP A 428 -2.77 14.29 -17.28
N SER A 429 -1.56 14.15 -17.82
CA SER A 429 -0.33 14.48 -17.11
C SER A 429 -0.24 15.99 -16.79
N TRP A 430 -0.71 16.86 -17.69
CA TRP A 430 -0.88 18.29 -17.41
C TRP A 430 -1.91 18.53 -16.31
N TYR A 431 -3.03 17.78 -16.32
CA TYR A 431 -4.07 17.86 -15.29
C TYR A 431 -3.50 17.53 -13.91
N LEU A 432 -2.79 16.41 -13.74
CA LEU A 432 -2.22 16.02 -12.45
C LEU A 432 -1.18 17.04 -11.97
N LEU A 433 -0.30 17.52 -12.86
CA LEU A 433 0.67 18.58 -12.56
C LEU A 433 0.03 19.97 -12.27
N ARG A 434 -1.29 20.14 -12.46
CA ARG A 434 -2.02 21.34 -12.04
C ARG A 434 -2.39 21.30 -10.56
N GLU A 435 -2.50 20.11 -9.96
CA GLU A 435 -2.92 19.92 -8.56
C GLU A 435 -1.80 20.24 -7.56
N THR A 436 -0.54 20.27 -8.04
CA THR A 436 0.64 20.70 -7.28
C THR A 436 1.29 21.94 -7.94
N PRO A 437 0.57 23.08 -8.07
CA PRO A 437 0.88 24.11 -9.06
C PRO A 437 2.18 24.89 -8.81
N THR A 438 2.74 24.81 -7.61
CA THR A 438 4.03 25.39 -7.21
C THR A 438 5.21 24.43 -7.41
N PHE A 439 5.00 23.11 -7.40
CA PHE A 439 6.04 22.11 -7.58
C PHE A 439 6.47 22.06 -9.06
N VAL A 440 7.74 22.39 -9.32
CA VAL A 440 8.35 22.43 -10.67
C VAL A 440 7.40 23.07 -11.68
N SER A 441 6.91 24.29 -11.38
CA SER A 441 5.73 24.90 -11.99
C SER A 441 5.74 25.02 -13.53
N TRP A 442 6.92 24.98 -14.15
CA TRP A 442 7.12 24.94 -15.61
C TRP A 442 6.89 23.55 -16.25
N LEU A 443 6.97 22.45 -15.47
CA LEU A 443 6.92 21.08 -15.97
C LEU A 443 5.62 20.76 -16.69
N ARG A 444 4.48 21.26 -16.18
CA ARG A 444 3.18 21.13 -16.87
C ARG A 444 3.21 21.72 -18.27
N VAL A 445 3.89 22.84 -18.47
CA VAL A 445 4.03 23.50 -19.79
C VAL A 445 4.94 22.67 -20.70
N VAL A 446 6.06 22.17 -20.18
CA VAL A 446 6.98 21.29 -20.94
C VAL A 446 6.30 19.98 -21.35
N VAL A 447 5.53 19.35 -20.46
CA VAL A 447 4.72 18.16 -20.76
C VAL A 447 3.70 18.45 -21.86
N LEU A 448 2.97 19.57 -21.76
CA LEU A 448 1.96 19.97 -22.75
C LEU A 448 2.58 20.25 -24.14
N VAL A 449 3.69 20.99 -24.19
CA VAL A 449 4.41 21.30 -25.44
C VAL A 449 5.03 20.05 -26.04
N ALA A 450 5.69 19.20 -25.24
CA ALA A 450 6.25 17.94 -25.71
C ALA A 450 5.16 17.00 -26.26
N GLY A 451 4.02 16.92 -25.59
CA GLY A 451 2.88 16.13 -26.05
C GLY A 451 2.28 16.67 -27.34
N ALA A 452 2.11 17.99 -27.48
CA ALA A 452 1.66 18.62 -28.72
C ALA A 452 2.62 18.34 -29.90
N LEU A 453 3.94 18.45 -29.67
CA LEU A 453 4.96 18.10 -30.66
C LEU A 453 4.97 16.61 -31.02
N ALA A 454 4.74 15.73 -30.04
CA ALA A 454 4.63 14.29 -30.26
C ALA A 454 3.38 13.93 -31.08
N VAL A 455 2.22 14.52 -30.77
CA VAL A 455 0.96 14.36 -31.51
C VAL A 455 1.12 14.85 -32.94
N LEU A 456 1.56 16.10 -33.14
CA LEU A 456 1.81 16.68 -34.46
C LEU A 456 2.80 15.82 -35.26
N GLY A 457 3.87 15.37 -34.62
CA GLY A 457 4.85 14.48 -35.20
C GLY A 457 4.26 13.13 -35.63
N LEU A 458 3.48 12.46 -34.79
CA LEU A 458 2.81 11.19 -35.13
C LEU A 458 1.85 11.34 -36.31
N LEU A 459 1.15 12.47 -36.42
CA LEU A 459 0.29 12.76 -37.56
C LEU A 459 1.08 13.06 -38.84
N LEU A 460 2.15 13.86 -38.76
CA LEU A 460 2.95 14.29 -39.92
C LEU A 460 4.10 13.34 -40.32
N ALA A 461 4.36 12.25 -39.58
CA ALA A 461 5.52 11.37 -39.75
C ALA A 461 5.55 10.55 -41.07
N GLY A 462 5.86 11.21 -42.19
CA GLY A 462 6.34 10.57 -43.42
C GLY A 462 7.87 10.48 -43.53
N ARG A 463 8.62 11.22 -42.69
CA ARG A 463 10.09 11.36 -42.77
C ARG A 463 10.80 10.70 -41.58
N ARG A 464 11.68 9.73 -41.86
CA ARG A 464 12.45 8.96 -40.84
C ARG A 464 13.23 9.82 -39.85
N VAL A 465 13.74 10.98 -40.29
CA VAL A 465 14.57 11.90 -39.49
C VAL A 465 13.84 12.42 -38.25
N LEU A 466 12.52 12.58 -38.30
CA LEU A 466 11.73 13.12 -37.19
C LEU A 466 11.45 12.09 -36.08
N VAL A 467 11.61 10.78 -36.36
CA VAL A 467 11.14 9.70 -35.47
C VAL A 467 11.76 9.77 -34.08
N LEU A 468 13.06 10.08 -33.97
CA LEU A 468 13.73 10.17 -32.67
C LEU A 468 13.14 11.31 -31.82
N GLY A 469 12.98 12.50 -32.40
CA GLY A 469 12.38 13.66 -31.71
C GLY A 469 10.94 13.40 -31.26
N VAL A 470 10.14 12.72 -32.09
CA VAL A 470 8.76 12.34 -31.74
C VAL A 470 8.72 11.33 -30.58
N LEU A 471 9.63 10.34 -30.57
CA LEU A 471 9.73 9.38 -29.48
C LEU A 471 10.20 10.04 -28.17
N THR A 472 11.20 10.91 -28.22
CA THR A 472 11.65 11.69 -27.06
C THR A 472 10.54 12.59 -26.51
N ALA A 473 9.83 13.31 -27.39
CA ALA A 473 8.72 14.18 -27.00
C ALA A 473 7.55 13.38 -26.37
N ALA A 474 7.21 12.21 -26.92
CA ALA A 474 6.21 11.31 -26.35
C ALA A 474 6.62 10.76 -24.97
N LEU A 475 7.91 10.41 -24.79
CA LEU A 475 8.44 9.97 -23.50
C LEU A 475 8.42 11.09 -22.46
N VAL A 476 8.77 12.33 -22.83
CA VAL A 476 8.67 13.50 -21.92
C VAL A 476 7.22 13.77 -21.53
N ALA A 477 6.27 13.69 -22.47
CA ALA A 477 4.85 13.90 -22.20
C ALA A 477 4.23 12.83 -21.30
N ALA A 478 4.62 11.56 -21.46
CA ALA A 478 4.08 10.44 -20.71
C ALA A 478 4.79 10.19 -19.36
N LEU A 479 6.11 10.41 -19.29
CA LEU A 479 6.93 10.07 -18.11
C LEU A 479 7.49 11.28 -17.36
N GLY A 480 7.42 12.52 -17.89
CA GLY A 480 7.94 13.70 -17.21
C GLY A 480 7.32 13.96 -15.83
N GLY A 481 5.99 13.91 -15.75
CA GLY A 481 5.25 13.99 -14.49
C GLY A 481 5.58 12.86 -13.49
N PRO A 482 5.43 11.57 -13.89
CA PRO A 482 5.83 10.42 -13.07
C PRO A 482 7.27 10.51 -12.57
N THR A 483 8.23 10.86 -13.42
CA THR A 483 9.66 10.97 -13.06
C THR A 483 9.89 12.07 -12.02
N ALA A 484 9.23 13.23 -12.15
CA ALA A 484 9.35 14.31 -11.18
C ALA A 484 8.74 13.93 -9.82
N TYR A 485 7.55 13.31 -9.83
CA TYR A 485 6.92 12.79 -8.61
C TYR A 485 7.76 11.68 -7.96
N ALA A 486 8.28 10.73 -8.75
CA ALA A 486 9.20 9.69 -8.30
C ALA A 486 10.46 10.26 -7.65
N ALA A 487 11.09 11.25 -8.29
CA ALA A 487 12.30 11.89 -7.79
C ALA A 487 12.08 12.60 -6.44
N VAL A 488 11.01 13.41 -6.30
CA VAL A 488 10.71 14.06 -5.01
C VAL A 488 10.25 13.05 -3.95
N THR A 489 9.56 11.97 -4.33
CA THR A 489 9.20 10.87 -3.41
C THR A 489 10.43 10.21 -2.83
N ALA A 490 11.45 9.91 -3.67
CA ALA A 490 12.69 9.30 -3.23
C ALA A 490 13.60 10.27 -2.43
N ALA A 491 13.51 11.58 -2.68
CA ALA A 491 14.24 12.61 -1.96
C ALA A 491 13.56 13.07 -0.64
N THR A 492 12.34 12.61 -0.37
CA THR A 492 11.54 12.95 0.81
C THR A 492 11.55 11.79 1.81
N ALA A 493 11.67 12.10 3.10
CA ALA A 493 11.52 11.12 4.18
C ALA A 493 10.04 10.79 4.43
N HIS A 494 9.72 9.50 4.64
CA HIS A 494 8.36 9.05 4.93
C HIS A 494 8.31 8.30 6.25
N THR A 495 7.62 8.86 7.25
CA THR A 495 7.41 8.29 8.60
C THR A 495 5.94 8.13 8.96
N ALA A 496 5.03 8.56 8.09
CA ALA A 496 3.59 8.53 8.34
C ALA A 496 2.99 7.16 7.98
N ILE A 497 2.06 6.69 8.81
CA ILE A 497 1.35 5.40 8.67
C ILE A 497 0.61 5.23 7.33
N ILE A 498 0.12 6.36 6.77
CA ILE A 498 -0.47 6.46 5.43
C ILE A 498 0.42 7.40 4.62
N PRO A 499 1.53 6.90 4.03
CA PRO A 499 2.42 7.72 3.24
C PRO A 499 1.85 7.96 1.83
N THR A 500 2.30 9.02 1.16
CA THR A 500 1.88 9.37 -0.20
C THR A 500 3.06 9.79 -1.07
N ALA A 501 3.03 9.38 -2.34
CA ALA A 501 4.03 9.73 -3.33
C ALA A 501 3.68 11.04 -4.05
N GLY A 502 4.72 11.75 -4.49
CA GLY A 502 4.65 13.09 -5.07
C GLY A 502 5.21 14.15 -4.14
N PRO A 503 5.15 15.43 -4.53
CA PRO A 503 5.47 16.52 -3.64
C PRO A 503 4.37 16.66 -2.58
N SER A 504 4.75 17.08 -1.37
CA SER A 504 3.79 17.52 -0.36
C SER A 504 3.15 18.85 -0.78
N SER A 505 2.01 18.78 -1.48
CA SER A 505 1.04 19.86 -1.42
C SER A 505 0.68 20.06 0.06
N GLY A 506 0.70 21.31 0.53
CA GLY A 506 0.80 21.65 1.95
C GLY A 506 -0.44 21.37 2.80
N PHE A 507 -0.83 20.10 2.94
CA PHE A 507 -1.62 19.62 4.07
C PHE A 507 -0.75 19.66 5.33
N GLY A 508 -0.57 20.87 5.87
CA GLY A 508 -0.19 21.02 7.26
C GLY A 508 -1.23 20.39 8.18
N GLY A 509 -0.85 20.13 9.43
CA GLY A 509 -1.79 19.66 10.45
C GLY A 509 -3.02 20.59 10.57
N PRO A 510 -4.17 20.07 11.06
CA PRO A 510 -5.42 20.82 11.12
C PRO A 510 -5.23 22.15 11.87
N GLY A 511 -5.30 23.25 11.12
CA GLY A 511 -4.97 24.61 11.58
C GLY A 511 -4.33 25.49 10.49
N GLY A 512 -3.63 24.90 9.51
CA GLY A 512 -2.91 25.62 8.45
C GLY A 512 -3.77 26.29 7.36
N ARG A 513 -4.70 27.19 7.72
CA ARG A 513 -5.56 27.90 6.75
C ARG A 513 -4.83 29.11 6.15
N GLY A 514 -4.03 28.87 5.12
CA GLY A 514 -3.30 29.92 4.40
C GLY A 514 -4.23 30.91 3.69
N GLY A 515 -4.13 32.20 4.05
CA GLY A 515 -4.74 33.30 3.31
C GLY A 515 -3.72 33.96 2.36
N PRO A 516 -4.12 34.40 1.14
CA PRO A 516 -3.26 35.20 0.28
C PRO A 516 -3.08 36.60 0.89
N GLY A 517 -1.83 37.04 1.03
CA GLY A 517 -1.51 38.32 1.68
C GLY A 517 -1.31 39.47 0.71
N SER A 518 -1.09 40.66 1.28
CA SER A 518 -0.44 41.81 0.63
C SER A 518 0.17 42.71 1.70
N GLY A 519 1.27 43.40 1.37
CA GLY A 519 1.91 44.39 2.24
C GLY A 519 1.66 45.80 1.73
N GLY A 520 1.35 46.74 2.64
CA GLY A 520 1.17 48.15 2.34
C GLY A 520 1.28 48.99 3.63
N PRO A 521 2.06 50.10 3.66
CA PRO A 521 2.39 50.79 4.92
C PRO A 521 1.54 52.04 5.21
N GLY A 522 0.95 52.08 6.40
CA GLY A 522 0.74 53.32 7.18
C GLY A 522 -0.61 54.07 7.04
N ARG A 523 -0.93 54.83 8.10
CA ARG A 523 -2.18 55.61 8.36
C ARG A 523 -3.42 54.74 8.62
N GLY A 524 -4.38 55.13 9.47
CA GLY A 524 -4.38 56.27 10.42
C GLY A 524 -5.80 56.67 10.87
N ASP A 525 -6.07 56.51 12.16
CA ASP A 525 -7.25 56.98 12.94
C ASP A 525 -8.68 56.46 12.60
N PRO A 526 -9.67 56.61 13.53
CA PRO A 526 -10.88 55.75 13.58
C PRO A 526 -12.24 56.50 13.52
N GLY A 527 -13.35 55.77 13.31
CA GLY A 527 -14.68 56.32 13.60
C GLY A 527 -15.92 55.48 13.24
N GLN A 528 -16.80 55.31 14.23
CA GLN A 528 -18.29 55.29 14.17
C GLN A 528 -19.08 54.40 13.18
N GLY A 529 -20.05 53.63 13.74
CA GLY A 529 -21.47 53.99 13.59
C GLY A 529 -22.40 53.13 12.69
N GLY A 530 -23.42 52.50 13.30
CA GLY A 530 -24.73 52.26 12.66
C GLY A 530 -25.09 50.80 12.29
N PRO A 531 -26.36 50.35 12.49
CA PRO A 531 -26.81 48.97 12.18
C PRO A 531 -27.86 48.85 11.05
N GLY A 532 -28.08 47.63 10.53
CA GLY A 532 -29.18 47.31 9.61
C GLY A 532 -29.57 45.81 9.57
N ARG A 533 -30.88 45.51 9.62
CA ARG A 533 -31.54 44.18 9.63
C ARG A 533 -33.08 44.38 9.57
N PRO A 534 -33.96 43.35 9.39
CA PRO A 534 -33.88 42.10 8.62
C PRO A 534 -34.53 42.37 7.23
N PRO A 535 -35.59 41.70 6.68
CA PRO A 535 -36.24 40.39 6.93
C PRO A 535 -35.36 39.17 6.55
N GLY A 536 -35.84 37.92 6.40
CA GLY A 536 -37.11 37.31 6.81
C GLY A 536 -37.30 35.88 6.26
N GLY A 537 -37.69 34.92 7.10
CA GLY A 537 -37.94 33.51 6.71
C GLY A 537 -38.15 32.63 7.95
N SER A 538 -39.30 31.99 8.07
CA SER A 538 -39.79 31.37 9.32
C SER A 538 -39.81 29.85 9.29
N ASN A 539 -39.53 29.23 10.43
CA ASN A 539 -40.43 28.23 11.02
C ASN A 539 -40.16 28.06 12.52
N ALA A 540 -41.25 28.02 13.29
CA ALA A 540 -41.30 27.40 14.61
C ALA A 540 -41.73 25.91 14.42
N SER A 541 -41.87 25.03 15.42
CA SER A 541 -41.95 25.23 16.86
C SER A 541 -41.61 23.94 17.63
N SER A 542 -41.16 24.09 18.87
CA SER A 542 -41.80 23.46 20.05
C SER A 542 -41.33 24.17 21.33
N LEU A 543 -42.14 24.13 22.39
CA LEU A 543 -41.84 24.78 23.68
C LEU A 543 -41.83 23.74 24.82
N SER A 544 -40.99 23.97 25.84
CA SER A 544 -41.41 24.02 27.25
C SER A 544 -40.30 24.60 28.16
N PRO A 545 -40.61 25.13 29.38
CA PRO A 545 -39.77 26.15 30.02
C PRO A 545 -39.31 25.84 31.47
N SER A 546 -38.69 26.85 32.11
CA SER A 546 -38.22 26.96 33.51
C SER A 546 -36.89 26.27 33.88
N GLY A 547 -36.04 26.81 34.77
CA GLY A 547 -35.92 28.23 35.21
C GLY A 547 -35.40 28.47 36.64
N SER A 548 -34.31 29.25 36.79
CA SER A 548 -34.02 30.16 37.93
C SER A 548 -32.70 30.95 37.76
N ASN A 549 -32.63 32.15 38.36
CA ASN A 549 -31.40 32.95 38.59
C ASN A 549 -31.02 32.82 40.09
N ALA A 550 -29.84 33.19 40.63
CA ALA A 550 -28.74 34.07 40.19
C ALA A 550 -27.36 33.50 40.66
N SER A 551 -26.24 34.18 41.01
CA SER A 551 -25.88 35.59 41.27
C SER A 551 -24.35 35.85 41.24
N SER A 552 -23.94 37.13 41.30
CA SER A 552 -22.68 37.68 41.86
C SER A 552 -21.30 36.99 41.61
N LEU A 553 -20.69 37.34 40.47
CA LEU A 553 -19.39 38.07 40.28
C LEU A 553 -18.38 38.20 41.46
N PRO A 554 -17.05 38.38 41.20
CA PRO A 554 -16.46 39.01 40.00
C PRO A 554 -15.29 38.29 39.27
N ARG A 555 -14.86 38.89 38.14
CA ARG A 555 -13.78 38.46 37.24
C ARG A 555 -12.37 38.67 37.81
N GLY A 556 -11.47 37.74 37.50
CA GLY A 556 -10.00 37.89 37.57
C GLY A 556 -9.31 37.18 36.40
N GLY A 557 -9.65 37.51 35.15
CA GLY A 557 -9.22 36.78 33.95
C GLY A 557 -7.89 37.29 33.37
N GLY A 558 -6.78 36.58 33.64
CA GLY A 558 -5.46 36.86 33.07
C GLY A 558 -5.09 35.97 31.87
N ALA A 559 -4.06 36.41 31.13
CA ALA A 559 -3.20 35.70 30.16
C ALA A 559 -3.72 34.38 29.54
N GLY A 560 -3.98 34.39 28.24
CA GLY A 560 -4.33 33.18 27.49
C GLY A 560 -3.18 32.17 27.36
N ARG A 561 -3.44 30.92 27.75
CA ARG A 561 -2.69 29.73 27.30
C ARG A 561 -3.57 28.94 26.33
N GLY A 562 -3.04 28.63 25.14
CA GLY A 562 -3.62 27.58 24.31
C GLY A 562 -3.29 26.22 24.91
N GLY A 563 -4.29 25.51 25.42
CA GLY A 563 -4.15 24.13 25.88
C GLY A 563 -4.23 23.13 24.71
N PRO A 564 -3.75 21.88 24.90
CA PRO A 564 -4.06 20.78 23.99
C PRO A 564 -5.58 20.53 23.88
N GLY A 565 -5.99 19.82 22.83
CA GLY A 565 -7.40 19.42 22.67
C GLY A 565 -7.89 18.54 23.81
N GLY A 566 -9.11 18.78 24.31
CA GLY A 566 -9.63 18.09 25.49
C GLY A 566 -9.92 16.59 25.30
N PRO A 567 -10.08 15.81 26.40
CA PRO A 567 -9.94 14.34 26.43
C PRO A 567 -11.04 13.50 25.75
N GLY A 568 -11.80 14.08 24.82
CA GLY A 568 -12.83 13.42 24.01
C GLY A 568 -12.98 14.00 22.60
N GLY A 569 -12.03 14.84 22.15
CA GLY A 569 -12.03 15.35 20.78
C GLY A 569 -11.44 14.34 19.77
N PRO A 570 -11.68 14.52 18.44
CA PRO A 570 -11.09 13.67 17.39
C PRO A 570 -9.56 13.55 17.40
N GLY A 571 -8.86 14.40 18.16
CA GLY A 571 -7.41 14.30 18.38
C GLY A 571 -6.96 13.03 19.11
N GLY A 572 -7.78 12.46 20.01
CA GLY A 572 -7.43 11.25 20.76
C GLY A 572 -7.33 10.01 19.85
N ALA A 573 -8.36 9.76 19.05
CA ALA A 573 -8.35 8.71 18.03
C ALA A 573 -7.20 8.90 17.01
N MET A 574 -6.89 10.15 16.64
CA MET A 574 -5.76 10.47 15.76
C MET A 574 -4.38 10.22 16.39
N GLN A 575 -4.28 10.14 17.72
CA GLN A 575 -3.02 9.85 18.42
C GLN A 575 -2.66 8.35 18.34
N LEU A 576 -3.66 7.47 18.33
CA LEU A 576 -3.47 6.02 18.14
C LEU A 576 -2.95 5.64 16.74
N LEU A 577 -3.07 6.53 15.76
CA LEU A 577 -2.51 6.38 14.40
C LEU A 577 -1.09 6.95 14.25
N ARG A 578 -0.43 7.32 15.36
CA ARG A 578 0.93 7.92 15.36
C ARG A 578 1.87 7.14 16.26
N ALA A 579 3.12 7.04 15.82
CA ALA A 579 4.19 6.52 16.66
C ALA A 579 4.49 7.51 17.78
N SER A 580 4.77 7.00 18.99
CA SER A 580 5.33 7.82 20.06
C SER A 580 6.75 8.28 19.68
N GLU A 581 7.03 9.57 19.87
CA GLU A 581 8.39 10.14 19.79
C GLU A 581 8.86 10.46 21.22
N PRO A 582 9.32 9.47 22.00
CA PRO A 582 9.73 9.68 23.39
C PRO A 582 10.97 10.59 23.46
N SER A 583 10.97 11.50 24.44
CA SER A 583 12.14 12.29 24.75
C SER A 583 13.26 11.42 25.33
N ALA A 584 14.52 11.85 25.18
CA ALA A 584 15.68 11.07 25.63
C ALA A 584 15.61 10.73 27.14
N GLN A 585 15.00 11.61 27.96
CA GLN A 585 14.73 11.34 29.38
C GLN A 585 13.82 10.12 29.56
N LEU A 586 12.67 10.08 28.87
CA LEU A 586 11.75 8.95 28.94
C LEU A 586 12.37 7.65 28.40
N THR A 587 13.13 7.74 27.31
CA THR A 587 13.87 6.59 26.77
C THR A 587 14.86 6.03 27.79
N SER A 588 15.65 6.90 28.46
CA SER A 588 16.59 6.46 29.52
C SER A 588 15.89 5.92 30.76
N PHE A 589 14.72 6.47 31.11
CA PHE A 589 13.90 6.00 32.24
C PHE A 589 13.36 4.59 31.97
N LEU A 590 12.81 4.35 30.77
CA LEU A 590 12.37 3.02 30.36
C LEU A 590 13.54 2.04 30.31
N GLN A 591 14.70 2.45 29.78
CA GLN A 591 15.88 1.58 29.75
C GLN A 591 16.37 1.20 31.16
N ALA A 592 16.36 2.13 32.12
CA ALA A 592 16.71 1.85 33.51
C ALA A 592 15.66 0.99 34.24
N GLY A 593 14.39 1.08 33.85
CA GLY A 593 13.28 0.29 34.43
C GLY A 593 12.96 -1.01 33.69
N ALA A 594 13.75 -1.43 32.70
CA ALA A 594 13.44 -2.63 31.91
C ALA A 594 13.72 -3.96 32.64
N ASP A 595 14.72 -3.98 33.54
CA ASP A 595 15.19 -5.21 34.18
C ASP A 595 14.15 -5.80 35.14
N GLY A 596 13.88 -7.11 34.99
CA GLY A 596 12.94 -7.89 35.82
C GLY A 596 11.55 -8.08 35.20
N TYR A 597 11.19 -7.34 34.15
CA TYR A 597 9.83 -7.31 33.59
C TYR A 597 9.73 -7.98 32.21
N THR A 598 8.57 -8.57 31.90
CA THR A 598 8.28 -9.12 30.56
C THR A 598 8.01 -7.99 29.55
N TRP A 599 7.35 -6.92 29.99
CA TRP A 599 7.19 -5.67 29.25
C TRP A 599 7.60 -4.50 30.16
N VAL A 600 8.49 -3.63 29.67
CA VAL A 600 8.86 -2.41 30.41
C VAL A 600 7.68 -1.46 30.58
N ALA A 601 6.74 -1.49 29.63
CA ALA A 601 5.53 -0.69 29.70
C ALA A 601 4.35 -1.36 28.98
N ALA A 602 3.15 -0.91 29.30
CA ALA A 602 1.96 -1.05 28.48
C ALA A 602 1.44 0.33 28.04
N THR A 603 0.82 0.40 26.87
CA THR A 603 0.12 1.61 26.39
C THR A 603 -1.00 1.19 25.43
N VAL A 604 -1.99 2.06 25.22
CA VAL A 604 -3.10 1.77 24.30
C VAL A 604 -2.67 2.05 22.86
N GLY A 605 -2.92 1.09 21.97
CA GLY A 605 -2.60 1.19 20.54
C GLY A 605 -1.20 0.71 20.15
N SER A 606 -1.10 -0.04 19.05
CA SER A 606 0.18 -0.56 18.55
C SER A 606 1.14 0.50 18.04
N MET A 607 0.67 1.63 17.50
CA MET A 607 1.57 2.70 17.03
C MET A 607 2.25 3.44 18.21
N PRO A 608 1.53 3.89 19.27
CA PRO A 608 2.18 4.41 20.48
C PRO A 608 3.19 3.44 21.11
N ALA A 609 2.83 2.16 21.22
CA ALA A 609 3.72 1.13 21.76
C ALA A 609 4.99 0.93 20.91
N ALA A 610 4.84 0.87 19.58
CA ALA A 610 5.95 0.73 18.64
C ALA A 610 6.99 1.84 18.79
N GLY A 611 6.55 3.09 18.99
CA GLY A 611 7.45 4.23 19.23
C GLY A 611 8.30 4.06 20.50
N TYR A 612 7.68 3.63 21.61
CA TYR A 612 8.40 3.37 22.86
C TYR A 612 9.31 2.13 22.78
N GLN A 613 8.89 1.06 22.08
CA GLN A 613 9.67 -0.17 21.92
C GLN A 613 10.90 0.02 21.02
N LEU A 614 10.76 0.76 19.91
CA LEU A 614 11.86 1.08 19.00
C LEU A 614 12.89 2.04 19.63
N ALA A 615 12.45 2.95 20.51
CA ALA A 615 13.32 3.90 21.18
C ALA A 615 14.06 3.31 22.38
N SER A 616 13.36 2.55 23.24
CA SER A 616 13.97 1.91 24.42
C SER A 616 14.80 0.67 24.07
N GLY A 617 14.37 -0.09 23.06
CA GLY A 617 14.90 -1.43 22.73
C GLY A 617 14.13 -2.58 23.40
N SER A 618 13.31 -2.27 24.41
CA SER A 618 12.64 -3.22 25.31
C SER A 618 11.15 -3.40 24.96
N PRO A 619 10.52 -4.57 25.23
CA PRO A 619 9.14 -4.83 24.82
C PRO A 619 8.12 -3.90 25.49
N VAL A 620 7.20 -3.35 24.69
CA VAL A 620 6.09 -2.52 25.17
C VAL A 620 4.77 -3.12 24.71
N MET A 621 3.90 -3.47 25.66
CA MET A 621 2.63 -4.14 25.39
C MET A 621 1.63 -3.17 24.71
N PRO A 622 1.15 -3.48 23.48
CA PRO A 622 0.15 -2.67 22.79
C PRO A 622 -1.26 -3.15 23.16
N LEU A 623 -1.88 -2.50 24.15
CA LEU A 623 -3.22 -2.81 24.62
C LEU A 623 -4.25 -2.50 23.53
N GLY A 624 -5.09 -3.48 23.21
CA GLY A 624 -6.13 -3.37 22.18
C GLY A 624 -5.63 -3.31 20.73
N GLY A 625 -4.39 -3.74 20.48
CA GLY A 625 -3.85 -3.87 19.12
C GLY A 625 -3.80 -2.56 18.34
N PHE A 626 -3.98 -2.63 17.02
CA PHE A 626 -3.72 -1.49 16.11
C PHE A 626 -4.60 -0.27 16.42
N ASN A 627 -5.89 -0.50 16.68
CA ASN A 627 -6.88 0.56 16.91
C ASN A 627 -7.14 0.86 18.39
N GLY A 628 -6.54 0.10 19.33
CA GLY A 628 -6.84 0.19 20.76
C GLY A 628 -8.18 -0.43 21.16
N THR A 629 -8.80 -1.23 20.29
CA THR A 629 -10.16 -1.78 20.43
C THR A 629 -10.27 -3.29 20.20
N ASP A 630 -9.14 -4.00 20.08
CA ASP A 630 -9.12 -5.47 20.16
C ASP A 630 -9.35 -5.90 21.62
N PRO A 631 -10.08 -6.99 21.93
CA PRO A 631 -10.36 -7.43 23.30
C PRO A 631 -9.16 -8.14 23.97
N SER A 632 -7.96 -7.55 23.87
CA SER A 632 -6.71 -8.17 24.31
C SER A 632 -5.69 -7.17 24.89
N PRO A 633 -5.15 -7.43 26.09
CA PRO A 633 -5.63 -8.40 27.09
C PRO A 633 -7.02 -8.01 27.62
N THR A 634 -7.73 -8.96 28.23
CA THR A 634 -8.93 -8.62 29.03
C THR A 634 -8.51 -7.87 30.30
N PRO A 635 -9.40 -7.07 30.93
CA PRO A 635 -9.04 -6.31 32.13
C PRO A 635 -8.53 -7.18 33.29
N ALA A 636 -9.17 -8.33 33.53
CA ALA A 636 -8.73 -9.30 34.53
C ALA A 636 -7.37 -9.94 34.18
N ALA A 637 -7.10 -10.21 32.91
CA ALA A 637 -5.78 -10.71 32.47
C ALA A 637 -4.70 -9.63 32.65
N PHE A 638 -4.98 -8.37 32.32
CA PHE A 638 -4.03 -7.27 32.55
C PHE A 638 -3.72 -7.09 34.04
N GLN A 639 -4.75 -7.09 34.90
CA GLN A 639 -4.61 -7.07 36.36
C GLN A 639 -3.72 -8.23 36.86
N GLN A 640 -3.88 -9.43 36.30
CA GLN A 640 -3.03 -10.58 36.65
C GLN A 640 -1.57 -10.41 36.18
N LEU A 641 -1.33 -9.84 34.99
CA LEU A 641 0.03 -9.55 34.49
C LEU A 641 0.73 -8.50 35.36
N VAL A 642 0.00 -7.49 35.83
CA VAL A 642 0.52 -6.50 36.79
C VAL A 642 0.78 -7.13 38.17
N ALA A 643 -0.18 -7.87 38.72
CA ALA A 643 -0.05 -8.53 40.02
C ALA A 643 1.03 -9.64 40.05
N THR A 644 1.48 -10.13 38.89
CA THR A 644 2.60 -11.07 38.75
C THR A 644 3.92 -10.40 38.35
N GLY A 645 3.98 -9.05 38.36
CA GLY A 645 5.20 -8.29 38.09
C GLY A 645 5.69 -8.34 36.65
N GLN A 646 4.82 -8.63 35.68
CA GLN A 646 5.22 -8.76 34.27
C GLN A 646 5.22 -7.43 33.49
N VAL A 647 4.54 -6.39 34.00
CA VAL A 647 4.46 -5.05 33.39
C VAL A 647 4.87 -4.00 34.42
N HIS A 648 5.90 -3.20 34.14
CA HIS A 648 6.39 -2.17 35.07
C HIS A 648 5.55 -0.89 35.02
N TYR A 649 5.41 -0.28 33.83
CA TYR A 649 4.76 1.02 33.66
C TYR A 649 3.49 0.96 32.81
N PHE A 650 2.57 1.90 33.01
CA PHE A 650 1.57 2.28 32.02
C PHE A 650 1.86 3.69 31.50
N LEU A 651 1.85 3.88 30.18
CA LEU A 651 2.27 5.11 29.51
C LEU A 651 1.12 5.83 28.79
N GLY A 652 1.07 7.15 28.99
CA GLY A 652 0.10 8.05 28.37
C GLY A 652 -1.25 8.07 29.07
N GLU A 653 -2.22 8.78 28.48
CA GLU A 653 -3.55 8.96 29.07
C GLU A 653 -4.53 7.81 28.78
N GLY A 654 -4.19 6.89 27.86
CA GLY A 654 -5.07 5.81 27.42
C GLY A 654 -6.36 6.27 26.72
N LEU A 655 -7.38 5.40 26.65
CA LEU A 655 -8.70 5.73 26.13
C LEU A 655 -9.70 5.96 27.27
N THR A 656 -10.57 6.95 27.09
CA THR A 656 -11.69 7.29 28.01
C THR A 656 -13.05 6.78 27.51
N SER A 657 -13.14 6.42 26.23
CA SER A 657 -14.32 5.83 25.58
C SER A 657 -13.89 5.05 24.33
N VAL A 658 -14.69 4.06 23.93
CA VAL A 658 -14.52 3.40 22.63
C VAL A 658 -15.03 4.34 21.52
N PRO A 659 -14.39 4.40 20.35
CA PRO A 659 -14.98 5.00 19.16
C PRO A 659 -16.29 4.30 18.74
N ASP A 660 -17.19 4.99 18.04
CA ASP A 660 -18.44 4.43 17.48
C ASP A 660 -18.18 3.47 16.29
N THR A 661 -17.44 2.40 16.54
CA THR A 661 -16.92 1.49 15.50
C THR A 661 -17.03 0.00 15.90
N GLY A 662 -17.77 -0.29 16.98
CA GLY A 662 -18.19 -1.65 17.36
C GLY A 662 -17.12 -2.54 17.99
N GLY A 663 -15.94 -2.00 18.33
CA GLY A 663 -14.86 -2.74 18.99
C GLY A 663 -15.01 -2.85 20.51
N SER A 664 -14.07 -3.56 21.15
CA SER A 664 -14.03 -3.79 22.59
C SER A 664 -13.67 -2.55 23.42
N ASP A 665 -14.23 -2.47 24.62
CA ASP A 665 -13.95 -1.46 25.66
C ASP A 665 -12.87 -1.89 26.68
N ALA A 666 -12.25 -3.07 26.51
CA ALA A 666 -11.26 -3.61 27.44
C ALA A 666 -10.13 -2.62 27.77
N THR A 667 -9.65 -1.84 26.79
CA THR A 667 -8.61 -0.82 26.98
C THR A 667 -9.09 0.39 27.78
N VAL A 668 -10.38 0.75 27.69
CA VAL A 668 -11.00 1.81 28.49
C VAL A 668 -11.12 1.35 29.94
N GLN A 669 -11.59 0.11 30.17
CA GLN A 669 -11.67 -0.48 31.51
C GLN A 669 -10.27 -0.60 32.17
N ILE A 670 -9.25 -1.04 31.42
CA ILE A 670 -7.85 -1.07 31.88
C ILE A 670 -7.34 0.34 32.21
N THR A 671 -7.59 1.33 31.34
CA THR A 671 -7.17 2.72 31.55
C THR A 671 -7.83 3.32 32.81
N ALA A 672 -9.11 3.05 33.03
CA ALA A 672 -9.83 3.48 34.23
C ALA A 672 -9.27 2.82 35.50
N TRP A 673 -9.03 1.51 35.47
CA TRP A 673 -8.45 0.77 36.59
C TRP A 673 -7.05 1.29 36.97
N VAL A 674 -6.16 1.50 35.98
CA VAL A 674 -4.82 2.06 36.25
C VAL A 674 -4.92 3.43 36.91
N LYS A 675 -5.79 4.31 36.41
CA LYS A 675 -6.01 5.66 36.96
C LYS A 675 -6.63 5.66 38.36
N GLN A 676 -7.31 4.59 38.77
CA GLN A 676 -7.92 4.45 40.08
C GLN A 676 -6.94 3.91 41.14
N HIS A 677 -5.96 3.09 40.73
CA HIS A 677 -5.08 2.35 41.66
C HIS A 677 -3.62 2.80 41.69
N TYR A 678 -3.18 3.68 40.78
CA TYR A 678 -1.78 4.09 40.66
C TYR A 678 -1.61 5.60 40.52
N THR A 679 -0.53 6.14 41.09
CA THR A 679 -0.23 7.58 41.04
C THR A 679 0.31 7.97 39.66
N ALA A 680 -0.30 8.98 39.05
CA ALA A 680 0.21 9.59 37.82
C ALA A 680 1.46 10.44 38.11
N THR A 681 2.55 10.15 37.40
CA THR A 681 3.77 10.98 37.34
C THR A 681 3.97 11.52 35.92
N THR A 682 5.01 12.32 35.69
CA THR A 682 5.36 12.79 34.34
C THR A 682 6.86 12.72 34.12
N VAL A 683 7.29 11.95 33.13
CA VAL A 683 8.70 11.77 32.75
C VAL A 683 8.88 12.26 31.32
N GLY A 684 9.74 13.25 31.12
CA GLY A 684 10.09 13.73 29.78
C GLY A 684 8.93 14.26 28.93
N GLY A 685 7.81 14.65 29.55
CA GLY A 685 6.59 15.12 28.89
C GLY A 685 5.46 14.09 28.78
N THR A 686 5.71 12.82 29.09
CA THR A 686 4.70 11.74 29.04
C THR A 686 4.20 11.40 30.44
N VAL A 687 2.89 11.15 30.58
CA VAL A 687 2.29 10.62 31.81
C VAL A 687 2.73 9.18 32.02
N VAL A 688 3.22 8.86 33.22
CA VAL A 688 3.69 7.52 33.60
C VAL A 688 3.05 7.09 34.91
N TYR A 689 2.47 5.90 34.93
CA TYR A 689 2.01 5.22 36.14
C TYR A 689 2.97 4.07 36.43
N ASP A 690 3.47 3.99 37.67
CA ASP A 690 4.27 2.86 38.15
C ASP A 690 3.33 1.79 38.73
N LEU A 691 3.29 0.62 38.09
CA LEU A 691 2.35 -0.45 38.41
C LEU A 691 2.82 -1.33 39.58
N THR A 692 4.03 -1.09 40.09
CA THR A 692 4.60 -1.76 41.28
C THR A 692 4.21 -1.06 42.59
N HIS A 693 3.77 0.20 42.50
CA HIS A 693 3.48 1.06 43.64
C HIS A 693 1.99 1.52 43.65
N PRO A 694 1.06 0.63 44.06
CA PRO A 694 -0.35 0.99 44.19
C PRO A 694 -0.57 2.06 45.27
N THR A 695 -1.67 2.82 45.15
CA THR A 695 -2.03 3.91 46.06
C THR A 695 -2.58 3.47 47.42
N SER A 696 -2.78 2.16 47.62
CA SER A 696 -3.48 1.55 48.76
C SER A 696 -3.04 0.10 48.98
#